data_AF-A0A838QCL6-F1
#
_entry.id   AF-A0A838QCL6-F1
#
_cell.length_a   1.000
_cell.length_b   1.000
_cell.length_c   1.000
_cell.angle_alpha   90.00
_cell.angle_beta   90.00
_cell.angle_gamma   90.00
#
_symmetry.space_group_name_H-M   'P 1'
#
loop_
_entity.id
_entity.type
_entity.pdbx_description
1 polymer ?
#
loop_
_entity_poly.entity_id
_entity_poly.type
_entity_poly.pdbx_seq_one_letter_code
_entity_poly.pdbx_strand_id
1 'polypeptide(L)'
;MRFTSGSARVVKAMFGGASAAIAFLATAAVGQSPPPVSTASLYVFSDTAGARIELTIPGGRRYAREMFRATITDAGDSSALWSGNLGTLTVDGRGNGVLNARVSGLKPKRWSPQTPALYHLLISAGTGSDRYEQRTRFGFRTMSTRDGRLLLNGRPVYLRGNAINPPERNIPDSLEENRRFVEPYVRYLKSVGVNIIRLTRHSQVWFDVADELGMMLFQGNYGTPQGGRPTAAPARPFRESLDWYKREVIGPLVNHPSAAIYVLTNEQADEEIPYLKDGAKGINAFLTMAYDSLRAWDDTRLYIANAGYGFGRAGDICDLHRYWGWYYNSFLSFYTMRDPNVCWRSNKVQPMTMTEIVGNYTGVDGRYNLVPNTKQPDSQLNWTGHAPTSEQGPRALAYQAWMAKQAIEIMRRTRAQNPNLAGVTPFTILFHNWWGISRFEDMKPKPIARQYAVSYQPVLLSWELWTSQVYAGSTIRPVAHVVNDADDGAGLAGLSLEYTVTGTDGRVRVRGRSDLADVPYYGARSTPVPITLPSDLPTATYTIAGSVMRGGDTISRNDVPVFVAARSWSRLSATPTSRIAIYDPAGTTVAAFGKAGFKAQRIQSAAELQPRDLFVIGADAWDDVIARDTIRIRSFINGGGRAVVLHQTPERFVGTWLPAPVRVQRGQLDHSLVFPGGRPFREGMSVNPERSGHPVLDGIDRDRLFLWSDFTNWNESRPGVPQVYPVTRGFVIPDPRSLGKAAIIANYDHGLEGLGIAELFDGSGSVLMTGFDLVNRVGLDPVADRMLGNIVAYMSSSRGHESAPLIDSRIVWGDYASERGLLTGIYSGFLLNTVPVVPADLASKYPLTIDAEGNTLAGGAGGWNTKPAIQYVPKGRRVFGPYAFTSGGSVELPKGHTATGEARFWLRVPSNRTTMVTTISNPIAQALEMNVKVNGAGTPSMIPPMGTIVVQTPISSGAGPLALVFRGDRRLVITETDFK
;
A
#
# COMPACT_ATOMS: atom_id res chain seq x y z
N MET A 1 12.43 42.49 25.20
CA MET A 1 12.51 43.94 24.90
C MET A 1 13.04 44.10 23.49
N ARG A 2 12.31 44.83 22.64
CA ARG A 2 12.62 45.34 21.28
C ARG A 2 12.93 44.36 20.13
N PHE A 3 12.03 44.44 19.14
CA PHE A 3 12.07 43.94 17.77
C PHE A 3 13.19 44.60 16.95
N THR A 4 13.78 43.85 16.02
CA THR A 4 14.09 44.34 14.67
C THR A 4 13.91 43.22 13.64
N SER A 5 13.25 43.60 12.56
CA SER A 5 12.77 42.82 11.42
C SER A 5 13.85 42.56 10.37
N GLY A 6 13.76 41.43 9.68
CA GLY A 6 14.30 41.31 8.32
C GLY A 6 14.79 39.92 7.97
N SER A 7 13.97 39.12 7.30
CA SER A 7 14.42 38.24 6.20
C SER A 7 13.24 37.50 5.58
N ALA A 8 13.20 37.57 4.25
CA ALA A 8 12.16 37.08 3.39
C ALA A 8 12.08 35.55 3.37
N ARG A 9 10.84 35.06 3.19
CA ARG A 9 10.45 33.67 3.03
C ARG A 9 11.14 33.02 1.83
N VAL A 10 11.81 31.88 2.04
CA VAL A 10 12.03 30.86 1.01
C VAL A 10 11.11 29.69 1.35
N VAL A 11 10.00 29.58 0.60
CA VAL A 11 9.03 28.49 0.68
C VAL A 11 9.59 27.31 -0.14
N LYS A 12 9.79 26.16 0.49
CA LYS A 12 10.20 24.92 -0.18
C LYS A 12 9.02 23.94 -0.21
N ALA A 13 8.62 23.58 -1.42
CA ALA A 13 7.51 22.69 -1.74
C ALA A 13 7.87 21.22 -1.50
N MET A 14 7.01 20.51 -0.78
CA MET A 14 6.74 19.08 -0.95
C MET A 14 5.25 18.87 -0.64
N PHE A 15 4.59 18.04 -1.46
CA PHE A 15 3.15 17.71 -1.47
C PHE A 15 2.23 18.75 -2.13
N GLY A 16 1.90 18.46 -3.39
CA GLY A 16 0.96 19.24 -4.20
C GLY A 16 0.90 18.75 -5.64
N GLY A 17 0.70 17.45 -5.85
CA GLY A 17 0.44 16.90 -7.18
C GLY A 17 -1.02 17.09 -7.60
N ALA A 18 -1.52 18.33 -7.57
CA ALA A 18 -2.76 18.68 -8.26
C ALA A 18 -2.37 19.04 -9.70
N SER A 19 -2.56 18.11 -10.64
CA SER A 19 -2.44 18.44 -12.07
C SER A 19 -3.67 19.23 -12.52
N ALA A 20 -3.67 20.54 -12.26
CA ALA A 20 -4.39 21.48 -13.12
C ALA A 20 -3.45 21.79 -14.30
N ALA A 21 -3.59 21.07 -15.41
CA ALA A 21 -2.92 21.44 -16.64
C ALA A 21 -3.56 22.73 -17.17
N ILE A 22 -2.89 23.87 -16.99
CA ILE A 22 -3.17 25.08 -17.76
C ILE A 22 -2.46 24.91 -19.10
N ALA A 23 -3.18 24.47 -20.12
CA ALA A 23 -2.72 24.53 -21.50
C ALA A 23 -3.06 25.92 -22.07
N PHE A 24 -2.05 26.78 -22.21
CA PHE A 24 -2.13 27.92 -23.12
C PHE A 24 -1.78 27.40 -24.53
N LEU A 25 -2.80 27.16 -25.35
CA LEU A 25 -2.67 27.01 -26.80
C LEU A 25 -3.43 28.16 -27.44
N ALA A 26 -2.69 29.17 -27.89
CA ALA A 26 -3.19 30.16 -28.83
C ALA A 26 -3.50 29.43 -30.15
N THR A 27 -4.78 29.16 -30.38
CA THR A 27 -5.29 28.77 -31.70
C THR A 27 -6.37 29.76 -32.10
N ALA A 28 -6.25 30.22 -33.35
CA ALA A 28 -7.01 31.30 -33.93
C ALA A 28 -8.53 31.03 -33.87
N ALA A 29 -9.26 32.11 -33.63
CA ALA A 29 -10.70 32.15 -33.48
C ALA A 29 -11.44 31.53 -34.69
N VAL A 30 -12.21 30.47 -34.41
CA VAL A 30 -13.42 30.12 -35.16
C VAL A 30 -14.53 30.00 -34.13
N GLY A 31 -15.53 30.86 -34.25
CA GLY A 31 -16.52 31.14 -33.21
C GLY A 31 -17.27 29.90 -32.72
N GLN A 32 -17.05 29.54 -31.46
CA GLN A 32 -18.04 28.87 -30.63
C GLN A 32 -18.48 29.87 -29.57
N SER A 33 -19.77 30.19 -29.58
CA SER A 33 -20.42 31.00 -28.56
C SER A 33 -20.15 30.41 -27.17
N PRO A 34 -20.03 31.24 -26.10
CA PRO A 34 -20.00 30.72 -24.74
C PRO A 34 -21.25 29.86 -24.49
N PRO A 35 -21.18 28.78 -23.68
CA PRO A 35 -22.35 27.96 -23.42
C PRO A 35 -23.45 28.85 -22.80
N PRO A 36 -24.72 28.70 -23.21
CA PRO A 36 -25.78 29.50 -22.65
C PRO A 36 -25.94 29.16 -21.16
N VAL A 37 -25.63 30.12 -20.29
CA VAL A 37 -26.07 30.09 -18.90
C VAL A 37 -27.58 30.33 -18.92
N SER A 38 -28.40 29.26 -18.83
CA SER A 38 -29.80 29.29 -18.38
C SER A 38 -30.54 27.99 -18.78
N THR A 39 -30.22 26.85 -18.16
CA THR A 39 -31.17 25.73 -18.06
C THR A 39 -31.83 25.75 -16.69
N ALA A 40 -33.12 25.43 -16.63
CA ALA A 40 -33.84 25.32 -15.36
C ALA A 40 -33.25 24.17 -14.52
N SER A 41 -33.02 24.41 -13.23
CA SER A 41 -32.55 23.38 -12.31
C SER A 41 -33.73 22.68 -11.66
N LEU A 42 -33.81 21.35 -11.80
CA LEU A 42 -34.83 20.51 -11.18
C LEU A 42 -34.15 19.46 -10.30
N TYR A 43 -34.42 19.54 -8.99
CA TYR A 43 -33.87 18.65 -7.98
C TYR A 43 -34.98 17.87 -7.27
N VAL A 44 -34.78 16.56 -7.14
CA VAL A 44 -35.72 15.64 -6.50
C VAL A 44 -35.04 14.97 -5.31
N PHE A 45 -35.32 15.48 -4.12
CA PHE A 45 -34.86 14.92 -2.85
C PHE A 45 -35.89 13.90 -2.38
N SER A 46 -35.58 12.62 -2.48
CA SER A 46 -36.54 11.55 -2.17
C SER A 46 -36.11 10.71 -0.98
N ASP A 47 -37.12 10.21 -0.26
CA ASP A 47 -36.97 9.23 0.81
C ASP A 47 -37.79 7.97 0.45
N THR A 48 -38.30 7.21 1.42
CA THR A 48 -39.15 6.02 1.13
C THR A 48 -40.65 6.29 1.18
N ALA A 49 -41.07 7.51 1.49
CA ALA A 49 -42.46 7.93 1.69
C ALA A 49 -42.86 9.13 0.79
N GLY A 50 -41.91 9.78 0.14
CA GLY A 50 -42.18 10.98 -0.65
C GLY A 50 -40.97 11.55 -1.39
N ALA A 51 -41.20 12.70 -2.02
CA ALA A 51 -40.19 13.47 -2.71
C ALA A 51 -40.42 14.97 -2.52
N ARG A 52 -39.37 15.71 -2.15
CA ARG A 52 -39.29 17.16 -2.20
C ARG A 52 -38.69 17.58 -3.54
N ILE A 53 -39.41 18.45 -4.24
CA ILE A 53 -39.11 18.93 -5.57
C ILE A 53 -38.72 20.40 -5.45
N GLU A 54 -37.49 20.72 -5.83
CA GLU A 54 -37.03 22.09 -6.01
C GLU A 54 -36.83 22.37 -7.50
N LEU A 55 -37.52 23.37 -8.01
CA LEU A 55 -37.42 23.81 -9.40
C LEU A 55 -37.06 25.30 -9.43
N THR A 56 -36.00 25.64 -10.15
CA THR A 56 -35.66 27.05 -10.45
C THR A 56 -35.58 27.25 -11.96
N ILE A 57 -36.38 28.17 -12.48
CA ILE A 57 -36.45 28.53 -13.89
C ILE A 57 -35.88 29.94 -14.05
N PRO A 58 -34.70 30.11 -14.66
CA PRO A 58 -34.19 31.43 -14.97
C PRO A 58 -35.18 32.22 -15.84
N GLY A 59 -35.46 33.47 -15.47
CA GLY A 59 -36.51 34.27 -16.14
C GLY A 59 -37.94 33.72 -15.98
N GLY A 60 -38.16 32.80 -15.04
CA GLY A 60 -39.43 32.10 -14.82
C GLY A 60 -40.60 32.96 -14.35
N ARG A 61 -40.41 34.27 -14.17
CA ARG A 61 -41.48 35.24 -13.84
C ARG A 61 -42.71 35.12 -14.76
N ARG A 62 -42.51 34.81 -16.04
CA ARG A 62 -43.60 34.61 -17.01
C ARG A 62 -44.56 33.47 -16.64
N TYR A 63 -44.08 32.49 -15.87
CA TYR A 63 -44.86 31.33 -15.42
C TYR A 63 -45.42 31.51 -14.00
N ALA A 64 -45.23 32.67 -13.35
CA ALA A 64 -45.58 32.86 -11.95
C ALA A 64 -47.08 32.66 -11.63
N ARG A 65 -47.96 32.77 -12.64
CA ARG A 65 -49.41 32.56 -12.53
C ARG A 65 -49.86 31.16 -12.96
N GLU A 66 -48.96 30.36 -13.53
CA GLU A 66 -49.30 29.02 -14.03
C GLU A 66 -49.34 28.00 -12.88
N MET A 67 -50.30 27.07 -12.94
CA MET A 67 -50.36 25.94 -12.02
C MET A 67 -49.43 24.83 -12.51
N PHE A 68 -48.37 24.56 -11.74
CA PHE A 68 -47.47 23.46 -12.03
C PHE A 68 -48.11 22.15 -11.62
N ARG A 69 -48.11 21.19 -12.53
CA ARG A 69 -48.55 19.80 -12.31
C ARG A 69 -47.36 18.88 -12.46
N ALA A 70 -47.42 17.74 -11.79
CA ALA A 70 -46.41 16.72 -11.97
C ALA A 70 -47.00 15.31 -11.97
N THR A 71 -46.29 14.42 -12.66
CA THR A 71 -46.58 12.98 -12.71
C THR A 71 -45.29 12.23 -12.44
N ILE A 72 -45.37 11.22 -11.57
CA ILE A 72 -44.28 10.28 -11.26
C ILE A 72 -44.67 8.91 -11.84
N THR A 73 -43.84 8.38 -12.74
CA THR A 73 -44.04 7.04 -13.35
C THR A 73 -42.85 6.13 -13.09
N ASP A 74 -43.10 4.82 -12.94
CA ASP A 74 -42.05 3.79 -12.90
C ASP A 74 -41.31 3.76 -14.25
N ALA A 75 -39.99 3.77 -14.24
CA ALA A 75 -39.19 3.84 -15.46
C ALA A 75 -39.13 2.52 -16.25
N GLY A 76 -39.46 1.39 -15.60
CA GLY A 76 -39.44 0.06 -16.23
C GLY A 76 -40.73 -0.29 -16.95
N ASP A 77 -41.89 0.06 -16.36
CA ASP A 77 -43.21 -0.31 -16.89
C ASP A 77 -44.11 0.89 -17.22
N SER A 78 -43.65 2.13 -16.98
CA SER A 78 -44.40 3.38 -17.19
C SER A 78 -45.69 3.54 -16.37
N SER A 79 -45.94 2.67 -15.37
CA SER A 79 -47.09 2.81 -14.48
C SER A 79 -47.01 4.10 -13.65
N ALA A 80 -48.14 4.78 -13.48
CA ALA A 80 -48.20 6.00 -12.68
C ALA A 80 -48.18 5.68 -11.19
N LEU A 81 -47.17 6.18 -10.47
CA LEU A 81 -47.11 6.15 -9.01
C LEU A 81 -47.91 7.29 -8.40
N TRP A 82 -47.89 8.46 -9.05
CA TRP A 82 -48.57 9.67 -8.57
C TRP A 82 -48.79 10.68 -9.69
N SER A 83 -49.87 11.46 -9.62
CA SER A 83 -50.07 12.66 -10.44
C SER A 83 -50.86 13.70 -9.64
N GLY A 84 -50.49 14.97 -9.74
CA GLY A 84 -51.15 16.04 -9.00
C GLY A 84 -50.56 17.43 -9.21
N ASN A 85 -51.08 18.40 -8.46
CA ASN A 85 -50.64 19.79 -8.51
C ASN A 85 -49.44 20.00 -7.55
N LEU A 86 -48.45 20.77 -7.99
CA LEU A 86 -47.30 21.21 -7.17
C LEU A 86 -47.45 22.66 -6.67
N GLY A 87 -48.36 23.44 -7.24
CA GLY A 87 -48.58 24.85 -6.89
C GLY A 87 -48.06 25.82 -7.95
N THR A 88 -47.89 27.09 -7.59
CA THR A 88 -47.37 28.15 -8.46
C THR A 88 -45.93 28.51 -8.10
N LEU A 89 -45.19 29.15 -9.01
CA LEU A 89 -43.84 29.64 -8.73
C LEU A 89 -43.87 30.90 -7.85
N THR A 90 -42.85 31.05 -7.01
CA THR A 90 -42.43 32.33 -6.44
C THR A 90 -41.38 32.98 -7.35
N VAL A 91 -41.15 34.29 -7.26
CA VAL A 91 -40.13 34.98 -8.07
C VAL A 91 -39.04 35.53 -7.15
N ASP A 92 -37.79 35.14 -7.38
CA ASP A 92 -36.66 35.64 -6.60
C ASP A 92 -36.24 37.07 -7.00
N GLY A 93 -35.34 37.67 -6.22
CA GLY A 93 -34.82 39.02 -6.47
C GLY A 93 -34.04 39.18 -7.79
N ARG A 94 -33.77 38.09 -8.51
CA ARG A 94 -33.13 38.07 -9.84
C ARG A 94 -34.13 37.81 -10.96
N GLY A 95 -35.42 37.66 -10.65
CA GLY A 95 -36.48 37.39 -11.64
C GLY A 95 -36.64 35.92 -12.02
N ASN A 96 -35.99 34.99 -11.32
CA ASN A 96 -36.15 33.55 -11.55
C ASN A 96 -37.43 33.04 -10.88
N GLY A 97 -38.11 32.10 -11.52
CA GLY A 97 -39.23 31.38 -10.93
C GLY A 97 -38.72 30.24 -10.04
N VAL A 98 -39.18 30.15 -8.80
CA VAL A 98 -38.77 29.13 -7.82
C VAL A 98 -40.00 28.41 -7.29
N LEU A 99 -40.01 27.07 -7.40
CA LEU A 99 -41.03 26.19 -6.85
C LEU A 99 -40.38 25.21 -5.89
N ASN A 100 -40.90 25.16 -4.66
CA ASN A 100 -40.51 24.19 -3.64
C ASN A 100 -41.78 23.45 -3.20
N ALA A 101 -41.92 22.18 -3.60
CA ALA A 101 -43.09 21.37 -3.31
C ALA A 101 -42.69 20.04 -2.66
N ARG A 102 -43.56 19.44 -1.84
CA ARG A 102 -43.35 18.08 -1.30
C ARG A 102 -44.55 17.20 -1.61
N VAL A 103 -44.28 16.06 -2.23
CA VAL A 103 -45.22 14.96 -2.41
C VAL A 103 -44.96 13.93 -1.31
N SER A 104 -46.01 13.50 -0.60
CA SER A 104 -45.92 12.56 0.54
C SER A 104 -46.93 11.43 0.40
N GLY A 105 -46.80 10.39 1.22
CA GLY A 105 -47.72 9.25 1.24
C GLY A 105 -47.52 8.26 0.07
N LEU A 106 -46.38 8.34 -0.60
CA LEU A 106 -46.03 7.44 -1.71
C LEU A 106 -45.63 6.06 -1.18
N LYS A 107 -45.86 5.02 -1.99
CA LYS A 107 -45.45 3.64 -1.72
C LYS A 107 -44.59 3.09 -2.87
N PRO A 108 -43.39 3.63 -3.10
CA PRO A 108 -42.55 3.25 -4.24
C PRO A 108 -41.83 1.90 -4.02
N LYS A 109 -41.44 1.26 -5.13
CA LYS A 109 -40.35 0.27 -5.14
C LYS A 109 -39.05 1.02 -4.82
N ARG A 110 -38.25 0.49 -3.89
CA ARG A 110 -37.06 1.18 -3.39
C ARG A 110 -35.85 0.86 -4.25
N TRP A 111 -35.01 1.86 -4.49
CA TRP A 111 -33.70 1.69 -5.08
C TRP A 111 -32.73 1.05 -4.06
N SER A 112 -31.96 0.08 -4.53
CA SER A 112 -30.86 -0.57 -3.81
C SER A 112 -29.90 -1.23 -4.80
N PRO A 113 -28.69 -1.64 -4.40
CA PRO A 113 -27.78 -2.37 -5.28
C PRO A 113 -28.35 -3.66 -5.89
N GLN A 114 -29.29 -4.31 -5.20
CA GLN A 114 -29.94 -5.55 -5.66
C GLN A 114 -31.24 -5.27 -6.43
N THR A 115 -31.91 -4.15 -6.15
CA THR A 115 -33.17 -3.75 -6.77
C THR A 115 -33.10 -2.28 -7.17
N PRO A 116 -32.51 -1.94 -8.33
CA PRO A 116 -32.30 -0.56 -8.74
C PRO A 116 -33.55 0.07 -9.38
N ALA A 117 -34.65 0.16 -8.61
CA ALA A 117 -35.90 0.75 -9.10
C ALA A 117 -35.75 2.26 -9.38
N LEU A 118 -36.17 2.71 -10.57
CA LEU A 118 -36.07 4.09 -11.05
C LEU A 118 -37.44 4.62 -11.48
N TYR A 119 -37.60 5.94 -11.42
CA TYR A 119 -38.82 6.66 -11.72
C TYR A 119 -38.54 7.89 -12.59
N HIS A 120 -39.52 8.31 -13.37
CA HIS A 120 -39.51 9.59 -14.05
C HIS A 120 -40.45 10.58 -13.37
N LEU A 121 -39.95 11.78 -13.10
CA LEU A 121 -40.76 12.93 -12.76
C LEU A 121 -40.95 13.78 -14.01
N LEU A 122 -42.20 14.02 -14.41
CA LEU A 122 -42.58 14.98 -15.44
C LEU A 122 -43.27 16.17 -14.76
N ILE A 123 -42.73 17.38 -14.92
CA ILE A 123 -43.37 18.63 -14.48
C ILE A 123 -43.85 19.39 -15.70
N SER A 124 -45.07 19.91 -15.66
CA SER A 124 -45.60 20.76 -16.73
C SER A 124 -46.43 21.92 -16.19
N ALA A 125 -46.46 23.02 -16.95
CA ALA A 125 -47.25 24.22 -16.66
C ALA A 125 -47.61 24.94 -17.97
N GLY A 126 -48.72 25.68 -17.99
CA GLY A 126 -49.21 26.37 -19.19
C GLY A 126 -49.73 25.46 -20.30
N THR A 127 -50.20 26.08 -21.39
CA THR A 127 -50.76 25.41 -22.58
C THR A 127 -50.24 26.06 -23.86
N GLY A 128 -50.25 25.35 -24.99
CA GLY A 128 -49.84 25.91 -26.28
C GLY A 128 -48.34 26.21 -26.38
N SER A 129 -47.97 27.32 -27.02
CA SER A 129 -46.58 27.73 -27.25
C SER A 129 -45.83 28.17 -25.98
N ASP A 130 -46.55 28.52 -24.91
CA ASP A 130 -45.98 28.91 -23.61
C ASP A 130 -45.93 27.75 -22.62
N ARG A 131 -46.15 26.51 -23.08
CA ARG A 131 -46.06 25.32 -22.23
C ARG A 131 -44.63 25.12 -21.74
N TYR A 132 -44.47 25.06 -20.42
CA TYR A 132 -43.25 24.60 -19.78
C TYR A 132 -43.36 23.10 -19.51
N GLU A 133 -42.29 22.36 -19.82
CA GLU A 133 -42.17 20.94 -19.49
C GLU A 133 -40.72 20.61 -19.14
N GLN A 134 -40.51 19.87 -18.05
CA GLN A 134 -39.20 19.32 -17.69
C GLN A 134 -39.37 17.91 -17.13
N ARG A 135 -38.50 17.01 -17.58
CA ARG A 135 -38.45 15.62 -17.12
C ARG A 135 -37.10 15.34 -16.45
N THR A 136 -37.13 14.58 -15.35
CA THR A 136 -35.91 14.03 -14.75
C THR A 136 -36.14 12.57 -14.31
N ARG A 137 -35.07 11.80 -14.19
CA ARG A 137 -35.08 10.45 -13.65
C ARG A 137 -34.51 10.47 -12.24
N PHE A 138 -35.09 9.69 -11.33
CA PHE A 138 -34.62 9.56 -9.95
C PHE A 138 -35.02 8.19 -9.36
N GLY A 139 -34.66 7.92 -8.11
CA GLY A 139 -35.06 6.69 -7.41
C GLY A 139 -35.23 6.93 -5.92
N PHE A 140 -36.16 6.18 -5.30
CA PHE A 140 -36.52 6.31 -3.88
C PHE A 140 -35.65 5.43 -2.99
N ARG A 141 -34.94 6.02 -2.02
CA ARG A 141 -34.14 5.30 -1.01
C ARG A 141 -34.00 6.15 0.25
N THR A 142 -33.54 5.54 1.34
CA THR A 142 -32.94 6.32 2.46
C THR A 142 -31.48 5.93 2.68
N MET A 143 -30.62 6.91 2.93
CA MET A 143 -29.27 6.70 3.51
C MET A 143 -29.21 7.41 4.87
N SER A 144 -28.79 6.69 5.90
CA SER A 144 -28.67 7.22 7.26
C SER A 144 -27.57 6.52 8.04
N THR A 145 -27.27 7.02 9.25
CA THR A 145 -26.35 6.37 10.18
C THR A 145 -27.05 6.09 11.51
N ARG A 146 -26.65 5.02 12.19
CA ARG A 146 -27.11 4.68 13.54
C ARG A 146 -26.08 3.80 14.23
N ASP A 147 -25.70 4.15 15.45
CA ASP A 147 -24.78 3.36 16.30
C ASP A 147 -23.50 2.93 15.55
N GLY A 148 -22.89 3.85 14.81
CA GLY A 148 -21.68 3.58 14.03
C GLY A 148 -21.89 2.79 12.75
N ARG A 149 -23.13 2.54 12.32
CA ARG A 149 -23.43 1.76 11.10
C ARG A 149 -24.00 2.64 10.00
N LEU A 150 -23.69 2.29 8.76
CA LEU A 150 -24.36 2.82 7.58
C LEU A 150 -25.67 2.06 7.33
N LEU A 151 -26.76 2.77 7.09
CA LEU A 151 -28.07 2.19 6.82
C LEU A 151 -28.56 2.58 5.43
N LEU A 152 -28.85 1.58 4.58
CA LEU A 152 -29.58 1.73 3.33
C LEU A 152 -31.00 1.17 3.52
N ASN A 153 -32.01 2.00 3.27
CA ASN A 153 -33.43 1.62 3.45
C ASN A 153 -33.73 1.05 4.85
N GLY A 154 -33.08 1.59 5.88
CA GLY A 154 -33.22 1.17 7.28
C GLY A 154 -32.40 -0.05 7.69
N ARG A 155 -31.66 -0.68 6.76
CA ARG A 155 -30.85 -1.90 7.01
C ARG A 155 -29.35 -1.59 6.97
N PRO A 156 -28.54 -2.16 7.87
CA PRO A 156 -27.07 -2.02 7.82
C PRO A 156 -26.50 -2.44 6.46
N VAL A 157 -25.54 -1.68 5.94
CA VAL A 157 -24.82 -2.00 4.69
C VAL A 157 -23.32 -1.87 4.92
N TYR A 158 -22.55 -2.82 4.40
CA TYR A 158 -21.09 -2.74 4.40
C TYR A 158 -20.62 -2.38 2.99
N LEU A 159 -19.76 -1.37 2.90
CA LEU A 159 -19.27 -0.86 1.63
C LEU A 159 -18.05 -1.68 1.16
N ARG A 160 -18.21 -2.31 0.00
CA ARG A 160 -17.21 -3.14 -0.69
C ARG A 160 -16.78 -2.36 -1.93
N GLY A 161 -15.65 -1.66 -1.81
CA GLY A 161 -15.32 -0.58 -2.72
C GLY A 161 -14.19 -0.85 -3.72
N ASN A 162 -14.16 -0.08 -4.81
CA ASN A 162 -12.95 0.12 -5.64
C ASN A 162 -12.72 1.62 -5.89
N ALA A 163 -11.50 2.10 -5.64
CA ALA A 163 -11.25 3.55 -5.59
C ALA A 163 -10.65 4.14 -6.89
N ILE A 164 -9.98 3.33 -7.72
CA ILE A 164 -9.44 3.76 -9.02
C ILE A 164 -10.35 3.24 -10.13
N ASN A 165 -11.15 4.14 -10.69
CA ASN A 165 -12.05 3.88 -11.80
C ASN A 165 -11.90 5.00 -12.85
N PRO A 166 -12.16 4.74 -14.14
CA PRO A 166 -12.45 5.82 -15.08
C PRO A 166 -13.70 6.61 -14.64
N PRO A 167 -13.92 7.83 -15.16
CA PRO A 167 -13.13 8.46 -16.21
C PRO A 167 -11.79 9.07 -15.74
N GLU A 168 -11.01 9.62 -16.67
CA GLU A 168 -9.74 10.33 -16.43
C GLU A 168 -8.61 9.44 -15.91
N ARG A 169 -8.46 8.26 -16.52
CA ARG A 169 -7.42 7.27 -16.16
C ARG A 169 -6.64 6.78 -17.38
N ASN A 170 -6.46 7.65 -18.37
CA ASN A 170 -5.80 7.35 -19.65
C ASN A 170 -6.43 6.20 -20.46
N ILE A 171 -7.74 5.98 -20.30
CA ILE A 171 -8.48 5.26 -21.33
C ILE A 171 -8.65 6.17 -22.55
N PRO A 172 -8.82 5.62 -23.76
CA PRO A 172 -9.10 6.44 -24.95
C PRO A 172 -10.31 7.34 -24.73
N ASP A 173 -10.22 8.60 -25.18
CA ASP A 173 -11.26 9.60 -24.99
C ASP A 173 -12.63 9.15 -25.55
N SER A 174 -12.61 8.31 -26.60
CA SER A 174 -13.81 7.70 -27.20
C SER A 174 -14.54 6.70 -26.29
N LEU A 175 -13.93 6.28 -25.18
CA LEU A 175 -14.48 5.34 -24.19
C LEU A 175 -14.91 6.02 -22.90
N GLU A 176 -14.33 7.19 -22.55
CA GLU A 176 -14.58 7.91 -21.28
C GLU A 176 -16.07 8.17 -21.01
N GLU A 177 -16.83 8.47 -22.07
CA GLU A 177 -18.28 8.77 -22.02
C GLU A 177 -19.10 7.77 -22.85
N ASN A 178 -18.60 6.55 -23.05
CA ASN A 178 -19.25 5.54 -23.90
C ASN A 178 -19.93 4.45 -23.09
N ARG A 179 -21.27 4.43 -23.12
CA ARG A 179 -22.07 3.43 -22.41
C ARG A 179 -21.68 1.98 -22.73
N ARG A 180 -21.28 1.66 -23.97
CA ARG A 180 -20.87 0.30 -24.36
C ARG A 180 -19.59 -0.17 -23.66
N PHE A 181 -18.80 0.75 -23.12
CA PHE A 181 -17.65 0.45 -22.27
C PHE A 181 -18.01 0.49 -20.78
N VAL A 182 -18.71 1.55 -20.36
CA VAL A 182 -19.05 1.80 -18.95
C VAL A 182 -19.93 0.69 -18.36
N GLU A 183 -20.92 0.21 -19.11
CA GLU A 183 -21.85 -0.82 -18.62
C GLU A 183 -21.14 -2.16 -18.33
N PRO A 184 -20.36 -2.77 -19.25
CA PRO A 184 -19.56 -3.95 -18.95
C PRO A 184 -18.56 -3.75 -17.79
N TYR A 185 -17.94 -2.58 -17.70
CA TYR A 185 -17.01 -2.26 -16.61
C TYR A 185 -17.69 -2.31 -15.24
N VAL A 186 -18.84 -1.64 -15.10
CA VAL A 186 -19.61 -1.63 -13.84
C VAL A 186 -20.18 -3.03 -13.54
N ARG A 187 -20.67 -3.76 -14.55
CA ARG A 187 -21.12 -5.16 -14.40
C ARG A 187 -19.99 -6.08 -13.89
N TYR A 188 -18.77 -5.91 -14.39
CA TYR A 188 -17.62 -6.67 -13.93
C TYR A 188 -17.29 -6.37 -12.46
N LEU A 189 -17.27 -5.09 -12.05
CA LEU A 189 -17.03 -4.75 -10.65
C LEU A 189 -18.10 -5.36 -9.74
N LYS A 190 -19.38 -5.31 -10.15
CA LYS A 190 -20.46 -5.98 -9.42
C LYS A 190 -20.26 -7.49 -9.33
N SER A 191 -19.82 -8.15 -10.40
CA SER A 191 -19.62 -9.61 -10.40
C SER A 191 -18.48 -10.07 -9.48
N VAL A 192 -17.53 -9.18 -9.15
CA VAL A 192 -16.48 -9.44 -8.14
C VAL A 192 -16.84 -8.90 -6.75
N GLY A 193 -18.12 -8.57 -6.50
CA GLY A 193 -18.65 -8.22 -5.18
C GLY A 193 -18.54 -6.74 -4.79
N VAL A 194 -18.08 -5.87 -5.70
CA VAL A 194 -18.05 -4.41 -5.46
C VAL A 194 -19.48 -3.85 -5.48
N ASN A 195 -19.83 -3.08 -4.47
CA ASN A 195 -21.15 -2.41 -4.37
C ASN A 195 -21.06 -0.88 -4.34
N ILE A 196 -19.86 -0.32 -4.26
CA ILE A 196 -19.61 1.12 -4.36
C ILE A 196 -18.32 1.42 -5.12
N ILE A 197 -18.31 2.48 -5.93
CA ILE A 197 -17.09 2.99 -6.57
C ILE A 197 -16.90 4.47 -6.32
N ARG A 198 -15.66 4.93 -6.45
CA ARG A 198 -15.30 6.34 -6.45
C ARG A 198 -15.13 6.84 -7.88
N LEU A 199 -15.69 8.01 -8.16
CA LEU A 199 -15.44 8.78 -9.37
C LEU A 199 -14.77 10.11 -9.01
N THR A 200 -13.87 10.62 -9.86
CA THR A 200 -13.18 11.90 -9.64
C THR A 200 -13.67 13.03 -10.55
N ARG A 201 -14.54 12.71 -11.50
CA ARG A 201 -15.16 13.64 -12.44
C ARG A 201 -16.64 13.32 -12.56
N HIS A 202 -17.45 14.34 -12.84
CA HIS A 202 -18.85 14.16 -13.19
C HIS A 202 -19.00 13.61 -14.61
N SER A 203 -19.80 12.55 -14.74
CA SER A 203 -20.22 12.02 -16.03
C SER A 203 -21.63 11.48 -15.91
N GLN A 204 -22.51 12.00 -16.76
CA GLN A 204 -23.91 11.57 -16.84
C GLN A 204 -24.02 10.08 -17.20
N VAL A 205 -23.19 9.60 -18.14
CA VAL A 205 -23.22 8.19 -18.58
C VAL A 205 -22.87 7.25 -17.43
N TRP A 206 -21.86 7.60 -16.63
CA TRP A 206 -21.48 6.81 -15.46
C TRP A 206 -22.56 6.83 -14.37
N PHE A 207 -23.20 7.97 -14.14
CA PHE A 207 -24.31 8.08 -13.18
C PHE A 207 -25.52 7.26 -13.61
N ASP A 208 -25.89 7.34 -14.89
CA ASP A 208 -27.01 6.59 -15.46
C ASP A 208 -26.79 5.08 -15.37
N VAL A 209 -25.60 4.61 -15.73
CA VAL A 209 -25.24 3.18 -15.60
C VAL A 209 -25.23 2.76 -14.13
N ALA A 210 -24.69 3.59 -13.22
CA ALA A 210 -24.65 3.27 -11.80
C ALA A 210 -26.05 3.19 -11.19
N ASP A 211 -26.95 4.10 -11.55
CA ASP A 211 -28.36 4.08 -11.16
C ASP A 211 -29.06 2.81 -11.61
N GLU A 212 -28.91 2.45 -12.89
CA GLU A 212 -29.60 1.31 -13.51
C GLU A 212 -29.06 -0.04 -13.08
N LEU A 213 -27.74 -0.14 -12.85
CA LEU A 213 -27.12 -1.38 -12.41
C LEU A 213 -27.12 -1.53 -10.90
N GLY A 214 -27.45 -0.50 -10.12
CA GLY A 214 -27.37 -0.56 -8.66
C GLY A 214 -25.91 -0.57 -8.17
N MET A 215 -25.08 0.33 -8.67
CA MET A 215 -23.74 0.60 -8.15
C MET A 215 -23.81 1.88 -7.32
N MET A 216 -23.42 1.85 -6.05
CA MET A 216 -23.34 3.09 -5.27
C MET A 216 -22.11 3.89 -5.68
N LEU A 217 -22.14 5.20 -5.43
CA LEU A 217 -21.05 6.12 -5.72
C LEU A 217 -20.65 6.90 -4.46
N PHE A 218 -19.34 6.97 -4.22
CA PHE A 218 -18.75 8.14 -3.57
C PHE A 218 -18.53 9.20 -4.65
N GLN A 219 -19.15 10.36 -4.51
CA GLN A 219 -19.04 11.42 -5.51
C GLN A 219 -19.07 12.81 -4.89
N GLY A 220 -18.44 13.77 -5.57
CA GLY A 220 -18.34 15.15 -5.16
C GLY A 220 -16.97 15.68 -5.53
N ASN A 221 -16.32 16.39 -4.61
CA ASN A 221 -15.01 16.99 -4.86
C ASN A 221 -13.90 16.23 -4.11
N TYR A 222 -13.18 15.37 -4.84
CA TYR A 222 -11.97 14.69 -4.36
C TYR A 222 -10.71 15.56 -4.50
N GLY A 223 -10.82 16.82 -4.12
CA GLY A 223 -9.76 17.81 -4.23
C GLY A 223 -9.81 18.84 -3.12
N THR A 224 -9.20 20.00 -3.38
CA THR A 224 -9.28 21.17 -2.51
C THR A 224 -10.54 21.96 -2.87
N PRO A 225 -11.22 22.63 -1.93
CA PRO A 225 -12.33 23.53 -2.26
C PRO A 225 -11.91 24.62 -3.25
N GLN A 226 -12.83 25.10 -4.10
CA GLN A 226 -12.52 26.15 -5.07
C GLN A 226 -11.97 27.41 -4.38
N GLY A 227 -10.76 27.83 -4.77
CA GLY A 227 -10.06 28.96 -4.18
C GLY A 227 -9.35 28.69 -2.85
N GLY A 228 -9.33 27.45 -2.36
CA GLY A 228 -8.57 27.02 -1.19
C GLY A 228 -7.19 26.44 -1.53
N ARG A 229 -6.48 25.98 -0.50
CA ARG A 229 -5.25 25.17 -0.56
C ARG A 229 -5.37 24.01 0.43
N PRO A 230 -4.59 22.92 0.28
CA PRO A 230 -4.61 21.81 1.26
C PRO A 230 -4.45 22.27 2.72
N THR A 231 -3.72 23.37 2.95
CA THR A 231 -3.42 23.95 4.26
C THR A 231 -4.15 25.27 4.55
N ALA A 232 -5.09 25.70 3.70
CA ALA A 232 -5.81 26.95 3.91
C ALA A 232 -7.22 26.93 3.30
N ALA A 233 -8.22 27.30 4.10
CA ALA A 233 -9.59 27.46 3.62
C ALA A 233 -9.67 28.54 2.51
N PRO A 234 -10.71 28.52 1.66
CA PRO A 234 -10.92 29.55 0.65
C PRO A 234 -10.95 30.96 1.26
N ALA A 235 -10.23 31.91 0.65
CA ALA A 235 -10.20 33.30 1.11
C ALA A 235 -11.46 34.11 0.69
N ARG A 236 -12.40 33.49 -0.02
CA ARG A 236 -13.62 34.10 -0.55
C ARG A 236 -14.79 34.01 0.45
N PRO A 237 -15.86 34.81 0.27
CA PRO A 237 -17.05 34.68 1.11
C PRO A 237 -17.61 33.26 1.10
N PHE A 238 -17.94 32.72 2.29
CA PHE A 238 -18.44 31.35 2.44
C PHE A 238 -19.65 31.04 1.54
N ARG A 239 -20.53 32.03 1.33
CA ARG A 239 -21.71 31.90 0.44
C ARG A 239 -21.33 31.50 -0.99
N GLU A 240 -20.24 32.02 -1.53
CA GLU A 240 -19.77 31.65 -2.87
C GLU A 240 -19.28 30.21 -2.93
N SER A 241 -18.57 29.76 -1.90
CA SER A 241 -18.17 28.36 -1.78
C SER A 241 -19.37 27.42 -1.63
N LEU A 242 -20.38 27.84 -0.87
CA LEU A 242 -21.63 27.08 -0.72
C LEU A 242 -22.40 27.01 -2.04
N ASP A 243 -22.52 28.12 -2.77
CA ASP A 243 -23.17 28.17 -4.08
C ASP A 243 -22.44 27.28 -5.10
N TRP A 244 -21.10 27.28 -5.09
CA TRP A 244 -20.29 26.37 -5.89
C TRP A 244 -20.60 24.89 -5.57
N TYR A 245 -20.59 24.51 -4.28
CA TYR A 245 -20.95 23.14 -3.89
C TYR A 245 -22.35 22.77 -4.34
N LYS A 246 -23.35 23.64 -4.14
CA LYS A 246 -24.74 23.36 -4.52
C LYS A 246 -24.93 23.22 -6.02
N ARG A 247 -24.24 24.04 -6.82
CA ARG A 247 -24.48 24.12 -8.28
C ARG A 247 -23.59 23.19 -9.08
N GLU A 248 -22.32 23.11 -8.75
CA GLU A 248 -21.30 22.46 -9.59
C GLU A 248 -20.87 21.10 -9.03
N VAL A 249 -20.91 20.90 -7.71
CA VAL A 249 -20.42 19.67 -7.07
C VAL A 249 -21.55 18.70 -6.73
N ILE A 250 -22.59 19.15 -6.03
CA ILE A 250 -23.66 18.28 -5.53
C ILE A 250 -24.90 18.35 -6.43
N GLY A 251 -25.24 19.52 -6.96
CA GLY A 251 -26.40 19.73 -7.83
C GLY A 251 -26.54 18.69 -8.96
N PRO A 252 -25.48 18.38 -9.72
CA PRO A 252 -25.51 17.36 -10.77
C PRO A 252 -25.82 15.95 -10.27
N LEU A 253 -25.70 15.69 -8.96
CA LEU A 253 -25.83 14.38 -8.33
C LEU A 253 -27.18 14.17 -7.66
N VAL A 254 -27.95 15.23 -7.39
CA VAL A 254 -29.16 15.18 -6.53
C VAL A 254 -30.22 14.22 -7.07
N ASN A 255 -30.34 14.10 -8.39
CA ASN A 255 -31.34 13.21 -8.99
C ASN A 255 -30.86 11.75 -9.10
N HIS A 256 -29.57 11.48 -8.87
CA HIS A 256 -29.00 10.15 -8.99
C HIS A 256 -29.11 9.38 -7.65
N PRO A 257 -29.92 8.32 -7.54
CA PRO A 257 -29.97 7.50 -6.33
C PRO A 257 -28.66 6.76 -6.04
N SER A 258 -27.85 6.47 -7.08
CA SER A 258 -26.52 5.87 -6.94
C SER A 258 -25.54 6.74 -6.16
N ALA A 259 -25.66 8.08 -6.21
CA ALA A 259 -24.89 9.01 -5.39
C ALA A 259 -25.29 8.86 -3.91
N ALA A 260 -24.64 7.93 -3.22
CA ALA A 260 -24.97 7.52 -1.87
C ALA A 260 -24.29 8.38 -0.80
N ILE A 261 -23.04 8.77 -1.07
CA ILE A 261 -22.19 9.51 -0.14
C ILE A 261 -21.53 10.66 -0.89
N TYR A 262 -21.71 11.88 -0.39
CA TYR A 262 -21.07 13.07 -0.90
C TYR A 262 -19.71 13.31 -0.25
N VAL A 263 -18.73 13.65 -1.07
CA VAL A 263 -17.39 14.03 -0.61
C VAL A 263 -17.15 15.51 -0.90
N LEU A 264 -16.73 16.27 0.12
CA LEU A 264 -16.47 17.70 -0.04
C LEU A 264 -15.01 17.99 -0.38
N THR A 265 -14.08 17.27 0.25
CA THR A 265 -12.64 17.41 -0.02
C THR A 265 -11.87 16.10 0.17
N ASN A 266 -10.63 16.07 -0.32
CA ASN A 266 -9.70 14.97 -0.12
C ASN A 266 -8.44 15.43 0.64
N GLU A 267 -8.10 14.75 1.74
CA GLU A 267 -6.82 14.89 2.44
C GLU A 267 -6.38 16.34 2.75
N GLN A 268 -7.31 17.16 3.24
CA GLN A 268 -7.01 18.52 3.69
C GLN A 268 -6.34 18.52 5.07
N ALA A 269 -5.72 19.64 5.42
CA ALA A 269 -4.94 19.82 6.64
C ALA A 269 -5.64 19.32 7.90
N ASP A 270 -4.85 18.63 8.72
CA ASP A 270 -5.31 18.01 9.94
C ASP A 270 -4.17 17.90 10.96
N GLU A 271 -4.48 18.11 12.25
CA GLU A 271 -3.49 18.14 13.34
C GLU A 271 -2.71 16.82 13.49
N GLU A 272 -3.30 15.68 13.10
CA GLU A 272 -2.65 14.36 13.18
C GLU A 272 -1.74 14.04 12.00
N ILE A 273 -1.66 14.91 10.99
CA ILE A 273 -0.87 14.70 9.79
C ILE A 273 0.36 15.62 9.84
N PRO A 274 1.55 15.13 10.22
CA PRO A 274 2.68 16.00 10.56
C PRO A 274 3.10 17.00 9.48
N TYR A 275 2.97 16.61 8.21
CA TYR A 275 3.33 17.41 7.03
C TYR A 275 2.17 18.26 6.48
N LEU A 276 0.95 18.14 7.03
CA LEU A 276 -0.23 18.93 6.65
C LEU A 276 -0.92 19.60 7.86
N LYS A 277 -0.32 19.58 9.04
CA LYS A 277 -0.96 20.13 10.26
C LYS A 277 -1.21 21.64 10.22
N ASP A 278 -0.44 22.36 9.40
CA ASP A 278 -0.55 23.81 9.31
C ASP A 278 -1.91 24.20 8.69
N GLY A 279 -2.66 25.06 9.39
CA GLY A 279 -3.98 25.54 8.94
C GLY A 279 -5.16 24.59 9.22
N ALA A 280 -4.93 23.45 9.90
CA ALA A 280 -5.96 22.45 10.22
C ALA A 280 -7.21 23.05 10.87
N LYS A 281 -7.05 23.95 11.85
CA LYS A 281 -8.18 24.62 12.52
C LYS A 281 -9.08 25.39 11.56
N GLY A 282 -8.50 26.14 10.62
CA GLY A 282 -9.25 26.94 9.65
C GLY A 282 -9.97 26.09 8.61
N ILE A 283 -9.31 25.03 8.13
CA ILE A 283 -9.92 24.04 7.24
C ILE A 283 -11.09 23.34 7.93
N ASN A 284 -10.90 22.86 9.15
CA ASN A 284 -11.95 22.16 9.90
C ASN A 284 -13.18 23.04 10.12
N ALA A 285 -13.00 24.30 10.53
CA ALA A 285 -14.10 25.25 10.70
C ALA A 285 -14.88 25.46 9.39
N PHE A 286 -14.18 25.67 8.27
CA PHE A 286 -14.81 25.82 6.96
C PHE A 286 -15.59 24.56 6.54
N LEU A 287 -14.99 23.39 6.69
CA LEU A 287 -15.62 22.12 6.31
C LEU A 287 -16.83 21.77 7.18
N THR A 288 -16.80 22.14 8.47
CA THR A 288 -17.95 22.00 9.36
C THR A 288 -19.10 22.88 8.90
N MET A 289 -18.85 24.17 8.63
CA MET A 289 -19.87 25.08 8.11
C MET A 289 -20.43 24.62 6.75
N ALA A 290 -19.57 24.13 5.86
CA ALA A 290 -19.97 23.60 4.56
C ALA A 290 -20.87 22.37 4.73
N TYR A 291 -20.47 21.41 5.57
CA TYR A 291 -21.26 20.24 5.90
C TYR A 291 -22.63 20.62 6.47
N ASP A 292 -22.69 21.46 7.51
CA ASP A 292 -23.96 21.84 8.15
C ASP A 292 -24.92 22.51 7.15
N SER A 293 -24.40 23.41 6.32
CA SER A 293 -25.18 24.13 5.31
C SER A 293 -25.68 23.23 4.19
N LEU A 294 -24.88 22.25 3.78
CA LEU A 294 -25.23 21.31 2.72
C LEU A 294 -26.16 20.22 3.23
N ARG A 295 -25.94 19.70 4.43
CA ARG A 295 -26.80 18.72 5.09
C ARG A 295 -28.20 19.28 5.38
N ALA A 296 -28.30 20.57 5.71
CA ALA A 296 -29.59 21.25 5.82
C ALA A 296 -30.32 21.41 4.48
N TRP A 297 -29.60 21.41 3.36
CA TRP A 297 -30.19 21.51 2.02
C TRP A 297 -30.52 20.14 1.42
N ASP A 298 -29.67 19.13 1.65
CA ASP A 298 -29.90 17.75 1.23
C ASP A 298 -29.62 16.78 2.37
N ASP A 299 -30.68 16.36 3.04
CA ASP A 299 -30.61 15.40 4.14
C ASP A 299 -30.81 13.94 3.68
N THR A 300 -30.87 13.70 2.37
CA THR A 300 -31.13 12.37 1.79
C THR A 300 -29.84 11.59 1.44
N ARG A 301 -28.68 12.22 1.64
CA ARG A 301 -27.31 11.68 1.43
C ARG A 301 -26.44 11.85 2.66
N LEU A 302 -25.45 10.97 2.82
CA LEU A 302 -24.42 11.11 3.85
C LEU A 302 -23.22 11.91 3.32
N TYR A 303 -22.50 12.56 4.22
CA TYR A 303 -21.36 13.40 3.87
C TYR A 303 -20.05 12.93 4.51
N ILE A 304 -19.00 12.95 3.71
CA ILE A 304 -17.60 12.96 4.15
C ILE A 304 -17.05 14.36 3.86
N ALA A 305 -16.78 15.15 4.90
CA ALA A 305 -16.29 16.51 4.69
C ALA A 305 -14.80 16.51 4.31
N ASN A 306 -13.97 15.73 5.01
CA ASN A 306 -12.55 15.55 4.70
C ASN A 306 -12.24 14.07 4.53
N ALA A 307 -12.22 13.57 3.29
CA ALA A 307 -11.87 12.17 3.02
C ALA A 307 -10.43 11.89 3.47
N GLY A 308 -10.25 10.77 4.16
CA GLY A 308 -8.97 10.31 4.71
C GLY A 308 -8.52 10.89 6.04
N TYR A 309 -8.73 12.19 6.27
CA TYR A 309 -8.27 12.93 7.45
C TYR A 309 -9.40 13.60 8.23
N GLY A 310 -10.62 13.07 8.13
CA GLY A 310 -11.78 13.61 8.85
C GLY A 310 -11.77 13.30 10.35
N PHE A 311 -11.22 12.14 10.75
CA PHE A 311 -11.09 11.65 12.13
C PHE A 311 -12.34 11.85 13.02
N GLY A 312 -13.51 11.77 12.39
CA GLY A 312 -14.83 11.94 13.01
C GLY A 312 -15.22 13.39 13.38
N ARG A 313 -14.48 14.40 12.89
CA ARG A 313 -14.72 15.81 13.26
C ARG A 313 -15.76 16.52 12.40
N ALA A 314 -15.77 16.27 11.09
CA ALA A 314 -16.69 16.94 10.17
C ALA A 314 -17.35 15.92 9.23
N GLY A 315 -18.69 15.88 9.21
CA GLY A 315 -19.50 14.99 8.37
C GLY A 315 -20.35 13.96 9.13
N ASP A 316 -20.89 13.01 8.38
CA ASP A 316 -21.65 11.87 8.90
C ASP A 316 -20.80 10.63 9.13
N ILE A 317 -19.65 10.55 8.44
CA ILE A 317 -18.78 9.37 8.37
C ILE A 317 -17.36 9.75 8.78
N CYS A 318 -16.71 8.91 9.59
CA CYS A 318 -15.29 8.99 9.89
C CYS A 318 -14.52 8.24 8.78
N ASP A 319 -13.97 8.97 7.82
CA ASP A 319 -13.19 8.36 6.73
C ASP A 319 -11.69 8.41 7.02
N LEU A 320 -10.99 7.28 6.83
CA LEU A 320 -9.57 7.11 7.13
C LEU A 320 -8.79 6.65 5.90
N HIS A 321 -7.71 7.35 5.58
CA HIS A 321 -6.74 6.88 4.59
C HIS A 321 -5.57 6.23 5.33
N ARG A 322 -5.46 4.90 5.19
CA ARG A 322 -4.40 4.09 5.81
C ARG A 322 -3.74 3.23 4.74
N TYR A 323 -2.50 3.57 4.44
CA TYR A 323 -1.68 2.87 3.45
C TYR A 323 -0.75 1.82 4.11
N TRP A 324 -1.26 1.19 5.17
CA TRP A 324 -0.59 0.10 5.88
C TRP A 324 -0.30 -1.07 4.94
N GLY A 325 0.91 -1.61 5.03
CA GLY A 325 1.37 -2.65 4.12
C GLY A 325 1.68 -2.12 2.72
N TRP A 326 1.83 -0.80 2.54
CA TRP A 326 2.38 -0.23 1.32
C TRP A 326 3.44 0.84 1.57
N TYR A 327 3.05 2.04 2.02
CA TYR A 327 3.96 3.19 2.22
C TYR A 327 4.61 3.19 3.61
N TYR A 328 3.97 2.55 4.58
CA TYR A 328 4.40 2.44 5.95
C TYR A 328 3.68 1.27 6.61
N ASN A 329 4.25 0.79 7.72
CA ASN A 329 3.76 -0.32 8.54
C ASN A 329 3.50 -1.63 7.75
N SER A 330 3.00 -2.65 8.45
CA SER A 330 2.57 -3.91 7.85
C SER A 330 1.04 -4.05 7.83
N PHE A 331 0.56 -5.17 7.27
CA PHE A 331 -0.84 -5.60 7.38
C PHE A 331 -1.31 -5.82 8.83
N LEU A 332 -0.43 -6.11 9.79
CA LEU A 332 -0.81 -6.32 11.18
C LEU A 332 -1.35 -5.04 11.83
N SER A 333 -1.02 -3.86 11.29
CA SER A 333 -1.58 -2.59 11.75
C SER A 333 -3.11 -2.52 11.59
N PHE A 334 -3.73 -3.29 10.69
CA PHE A 334 -5.19 -3.38 10.59
C PHE A 334 -5.84 -3.92 11.87
N TYR A 335 -5.13 -4.71 12.68
CA TYR A 335 -5.67 -5.20 13.96
C TYR A 335 -5.80 -4.12 15.03
N THR A 336 -5.18 -2.96 14.86
CA THR A 336 -5.45 -1.79 15.70
C THR A 336 -6.89 -1.31 15.53
N MET A 337 -7.55 -1.64 14.41
CA MET A 337 -8.94 -1.30 14.12
C MET A 337 -9.97 -2.03 14.99
N ARG A 338 -9.56 -3.00 15.82
CA ARG A 338 -10.45 -3.62 16.82
C ARG A 338 -10.86 -2.66 17.91
N ASP A 339 -10.06 -1.62 18.19
CA ASP A 339 -10.44 -0.57 19.12
C ASP A 339 -11.36 0.43 18.40
N PRO A 340 -12.64 0.58 18.80
CA PRO A 340 -13.55 1.53 18.19
C PRO A 340 -13.13 3.00 18.36
N ASN A 341 -12.23 3.29 19.30
CA ASN A 341 -11.69 4.64 19.55
C ASN A 341 -10.40 4.92 18.79
N VAL A 342 -9.91 3.97 18.01
CA VAL A 342 -8.69 4.13 17.21
C VAL A 342 -8.88 5.29 16.23
N CYS A 343 -8.07 6.34 16.40
CA CYS A 343 -8.16 7.58 15.62
C CYS A 343 -9.51 8.33 15.73
N TRP A 344 -10.27 8.09 16.80
CA TRP A 344 -11.52 8.81 17.10
C TRP A 344 -11.24 10.10 17.89
N ARG A 345 -11.73 11.24 17.42
CA ARG A 345 -11.50 12.57 18.06
C ARG A 345 -12.78 13.37 18.28
N SER A 346 -13.92 12.69 18.32
CA SER A 346 -15.25 13.30 18.45
C SER A 346 -16.11 12.55 19.46
N ASN A 347 -17.11 13.20 20.06
CA ASN A 347 -18.08 12.53 20.93
C ASN A 347 -19.23 11.88 20.14
N LYS A 348 -19.36 12.19 18.84
CA LYS A 348 -20.34 11.55 17.96
C LYS A 348 -19.84 10.15 17.62
N VAL A 349 -20.70 9.13 17.66
CA VAL A 349 -20.39 7.79 17.11
C VAL A 349 -20.76 7.79 15.63
N GLN A 350 -19.82 7.46 14.75
CA GLN A 350 -20.03 7.46 13.31
C GLN A 350 -19.54 6.15 12.69
N PRO A 351 -20.08 5.76 11.53
CA PRO A 351 -19.44 4.74 10.72
C PRO A 351 -18.03 5.14 10.29
N MET A 352 -17.15 4.15 10.27
CA MET A 352 -15.78 4.22 9.82
C MET A 352 -15.69 3.63 8.42
N THR A 353 -15.22 4.44 7.48
CA THR A 353 -14.92 3.99 6.11
C THR A 353 -13.48 4.26 5.77
N MET A 354 -13.00 3.60 4.72
CA MET A 354 -11.80 4.01 4.01
C MET A 354 -12.12 4.13 2.53
N THR A 355 -12.29 5.36 2.04
CA THR A 355 -12.46 5.63 0.61
C THR A 355 -11.16 5.45 -0.19
N GLU A 356 -10.01 5.48 0.50
CA GLU A 356 -8.73 4.96 0.03
C GLU A 356 -8.07 4.13 1.15
N ILE A 357 -7.65 2.91 0.82
CA ILE A 357 -6.86 2.05 1.71
C ILE A 357 -5.94 1.19 0.87
N VAL A 358 -4.76 0.86 1.39
CA VAL A 358 -3.69 0.14 0.65
C VAL A 358 -3.31 0.79 -0.70
N GLY A 359 -2.10 0.54 -1.19
CA GLY A 359 -1.56 1.30 -2.32
C GLY A 359 -0.69 0.50 -3.26
N ASN A 360 -0.98 -0.77 -3.52
CA ASN A 360 -0.10 -1.54 -4.41
C ASN A 360 -0.34 -1.13 -5.87
N TYR A 361 0.54 -0.30 -6.47
CA TYR A 361 0.32 0.23 -7.82
C TYR A 361 1.20 -0.48 -8.84
N THR A 362 0.63 -1.49 -9.50
CA THR A 362 1.26 -2.20 -10.61
C THR A 362 0.87 -1.55 -11.94
N GLY A 363 1.79 -1.45 -12.89
CA GLY A 363 1.49 -0.95 -14.23
C GLY A 363 1.16 -2.07 -15.21
N VAL A 364 1.38 -1.83 -16.51
CA VAL A 364 0.83 -2.66 -17.59
C VAL A 364 1.43 -4.07 -17.61
N ASP A 365 2.74 -4.18 -17.38
CA ASP A 365 3.47 -5.45 -17.36
C ASP A 365 3.37 -6.21 -16.01
N GLY A 366 2.61 -5.65 -15.05
CA GLY A 366 2.40 -6.22 -13.73
C GLY A 366 3.46 -5.86 -12.70
N ARG A 367 4.58 -5.23 -13.07
CA ARG A 367 5.56 -4.70 -12.11
C ARG A 367 5.01 -3.45 -11.42
N TYR A 368 5.57 -3.11 -10.25
CA TYR A 368 5.29 -1.81 -9.64
C TYR A 368 5.66 -0.65 -10.55
N ASN A 369 4.87 0.42 -10.53
CA ASN A 369 5.13 1.60 -11.33
C ASN A 369 6.12 2.53 -10.59
N LEU A 370 7.40 2.45 -10.96
CA LEU A 370 8.51 3.09 -10.23
C LEU A 370 8.67 4.57 -10.58
N VAL A 371 7.63 5.38 -10.38
CA VAL A 371 7.70 6.82 -10.66
C VAL A 371 8.78 7.46 -9.78
N PRO A 372 9.78 8.15 -10.36
CA PRO A 372 10.88 8.74 -9.60
C PRO A 372 10.40 9.91 -8.75
N ASN A 373 11.16 10.24 -7.70
CA ASN A 373 10.82 11.31 -6.76
C ASN A 373 9.42 11.14 -6.13
N THR A 374 9.02 9.88 -5.91
CA THR A 374 7.80 9.51 -5.20
C THR A 374 8.12 8.42 -4.18
N LYS A 375 7.08 8.02 -3.45
CA LYS A 375 7.08 6.93 -2.48
C LYS A 375 7.11 5.52 -3.08
N GLN A 376 6.93 5.38 -4.41
CA GLN A 376 6.86 4.08 -5.09
C GLN A 376 8.16 3.27 -5.07
N PRO A 377 9.33 3.85 -5.41
CA PRO A 377 10.56 3.05 -5.50
C PRO A 377 11.00 2.50 -4.13
N ASP A 378 10.90 3.32 -3.08
CA ASP A 378 11.14 2.91 -1.68
C ASP A 378 10.20 1.77 -1.25
N SER A 379 8.90 1.93 -1.53
CA SER A 379 7.90 0.93 -1.16
C SER A 379 8.09 -0.38 -1.92
N GLN A 380 8.40 -0.33 -3.22
CA GLN A 380 8.68 -1.54 -4.01
C GLN A 380 9.80 -2.38 -3.39
N LEU A 381 10.88 -1.72 -2.95
CA LEU A 381 12.03 -2.39 -2.36
C LEU A 381 11.69 -3.18 -1.10
N ASN A 382 10.70 -2.74 -0.31
CA ASN A 382 10.22 -3.50 0.85
C ASN A 382 9.61 -4.85 0.45
N TRP A 383 8.88 -4.90 -0.67
CA TRP A 383 8.01 -6.04 -1.01
C TRP A 383 8.61 -6.99 -2.03
N THR A 384 9.22 -6.49 -3.10
CA THR A 384 9.90 -7.33 -4.09
C THR A 384 11.41 -7.23 -4.02
N GLY A 385 11.94 -6.24 -3.29
CA GLY A 385 13.36 -6.00 -3.12
C GLY A 385 14.15 -6.12 -4.41
N HIS A 386 15.33 -6.73 -4.31
CA HIS A 386 16.23 -6.99 -5.42
C HIS A 386 15.97 -8.34 -6.12
N ALA A 387 14.71 -8.83 -6.12
CA ALA A 387 14.38 -10.04 -6.91
C ALA A 387 14.71 -9.84 -8.40
N PRO A 388 15.07 -10.91 -9.14
CA PRO A 388 15.37 -10.82 -10.57
C PRO A 388 14.25 -10.17 -11.38
N THR A 389 14.60 -9.51 -12.49
CA THR A 389 13.64 -8.80 -13.35
C THR A 389 12.45 -9.67 -13.77
N SER A 390 12.68 -10.96 -14.04
CA SER A 390 11.64 -11.94 -14.40
C SER A 390 10.63 -12.22 -13.27
N GLU A 391 11.02 -12.01 -12.01
CA GLU A 391 10.17 -12.25 -10.83
C GLU A 391 9.45 -10.98 -10.35
N GLN A 392 9.91 -9.78 -10.73
CA GLN A 392 9.36 -8.51 -10.25
C GLN A 392 7.85 -8.38 -10.51
N GLY A 393 7.39 -8.75 -11.71
CA GLY A 393 5.98 -8.66 -12.10
C GLY A 393 5.09 -9.64 -11.33
N PRO A 394 5.37 -10.97 -11.40
CA PRO A 394 4.62 -11.98 -10.66
C PRO A 394 4.56 -11.70 -9.15
N ARG A 395 5.68 -11.29 -8.54
CA ARG A 395 5.72 -10.97 -7.10
C ARG A 395 4.90 -9.73 -6.75
N ALA A 396 4.99 -8.67 -7.56
CA ALA A 396 4.20 -7.46 -7.34
C ALA A 396 2.69 -7.74 -7.44
N LEU A 397 2.26 -8.53 -8.43
CA LEU A 397 0.86 -8.93 -8.58
C LEU A 397 0.39 -9.85 -7.44
N ALA A 398 1.24 -10.78 -6.98
CA ALA A 398 0.93 -11.65 -5.85
C ALA A 398 0.78 -10.85 -4.55
N TYR A 399 1.70 -9.93 -4.28
CA TYR A 399 1.61 -9.05 -3.11
C TYR A 399 0.41 -8.11 -3.17
N GLN A 400 0.12 -7.54 -4.35
CA GLN A 400 -1.06 -6.70 -4.58
C GLN A 400 -2.34 -7.43 -4.16
N ALA A 401 -2.53 -8.67 -4.62
CA ALA A 401 -3.67 -9.50 -4.27
C ALA A 401 -3.65 -9.89 -2.78
N TRP A 402 -2.51 -10.36 -2.26
CA TRP A 402 -2.37 -10.79 -0.87
C TRP A 402 -2.69 -9.65 0.11
N MET A 403 -2.18 -8.44 -0.11
CA MET A 403 -2.42 -7.31 0.77
C MET A 403 -3.88 -6.83 0.71
N ALA A 404 -4.50 -6.85 -0.48
CA ALA A 404 -5.94 -6.57 -0.59
C ALA A 404 -6.77 -7.59 0.18
N LYS A 405 -6.41 -8.88 0.13
CA LYS A 405 -7.01 -9.93 0.95
C LYS A 405 -6.93 -9.58 2.43
N GLN A 406 -5.72 -9.29 2.94
CA GLN A 406 -5.53 -8.97 4.35
C GLN A 406 -6.38 -7.77 4.77
N ALA A 407 -6.30 -6.65 4.03
CA ALA A 407 -7.05 -5.44 4.36
C ALA A 407 -8.57 -5.66 4.33
N ILE A 408 -9.11 -6.30 3.30
CA ILE A 408 -10.57 -6.50 3.18
C ILE A 408 -11.07 -7.45 4.27
N GLU A 409 -10.41 -8.60 4.43
CA GLU A 409 -10.92 -9.66 5.30
C GLU A 409 -10.76 -9.34 6.79
N ILE A 410 -9.61 -8.78 7.21
CA ILE A 410 -9.39 -8.34 8.60
C ILE A 410 -10.47 -7.32 8.98
N MET A 411 -10.68 -6.29 8.15
CA MET A 411 -11.64 -5.23 8.45
C MET A 411 -13.08 -5.75 8.56
N ARG A 412 -13.47 -6.70 7.70
CA ARG A 412 -14.80 -7.32 7.75
C ARG A 412 -14.99 -8.18 9.00
N ARG A 413 -14.02 -9.02 9.36
CA ARG A 413 -14.18 -9.94 10.50
C ARG A 413 -14.00 -9.26 11.87
N THR A 414 -13.15 -8.24 11.95
CA THR A 414 -12.94 -7.46 13.19
C THR A 414 -14.10 -6.53 13.53
N ARG A 415 -15.11 -6.42 12.65
CA ARG A 415 -16.35 -5.68 12.91
C ARG A 415 -17.12 -6.21 14.12
N ALA A 416 -16.93 -7.48 14.50
CA ALA A 416 -17.50 -8.03 15.73
C ALA A 416 -16.97 -7.34 17.00
N GLN A 417 -15.72 -6.87 16.98
CA GLN A 417 -15.10 -6.09 18.06
C GLN A 417 -15.30 -4.59 17.88
N ASN A 418 -15.21 -4.09 16.65
CA ASN A 418 -15.47 -2.69 16.31
C ASN A 418 -16.68 -2.56 15.36
N PRO A 419 -17.89 -2.34 15.90
CA PRO A 419 -19.11 -2.26 15.08
C PRO A 419 -19.16 -1.02 14.18
N ASN A 420 -18.24 -0.06 14.35
CA ASN A 420 -18.17 1.14 13.53
C ASN A 420 -17.60 0.87 12.13
N LEU A 421 -16.89 -0.25 11.93
CA LEU A 421 -16.29 -0.60 10.63
C LEU A 421 -17.37 -0.85 9.58
N ALA A 422 -17.49 0.07 8.62
CA ALA A 422 -18.61 0.12 7.70
C ALA A 422 -18.20 0.07 6.21
N GLY A 423 -16.91 0.15 5.88
CA GLY A 423 -16.50 0.11 4.48
C GLY A 423 -14.99 0.10 4.22
N VAL A 424 -14.59 -0.59 3.16
CA VAL A 424 -13.19 -0.71 2.73
C VAL A 424 -13.08 -0.61 1.20
N THR A 425 -12.25 0.32 0.71
CA THR A 425 -12.12 0.65 -0.73
C THR A 425 -10.65 0.70 -1.15
N PRO A 426 -10.06 -0.41 -1.63
CA PRO A 426 -8.65 -0.40 -1.97
C PRO A 426 -8.30 0.59 -3.09
N PHE A 427 -7.20 1.32 -2.92
CA PHE A 427 -6.71 2.31 -3.88
C PHE A 427 -5.58 1.75 -4.73
N THR A 428 -5.98 1.00 -5.76
CA THR A 428 -5.07 0.13 -6.52
C THR A 428 -5.54 -0.09 -7.96
N ILE A 429 -4.63 -0.49 -8.85
CA ILE A 429 -4.90 -0.65 -10.28
C ILE A 429 -5.35 -2.09 -10.56
N LEU A 430 -6.63 -2.27 -10.91
CA LEU A 430 -7.25 -3.60 -11.10
C LEU A 430 -6.95 -4.27 -12.45
N PHE A 431 -6.53 -3.52 -13.46
CA PHE A 431 -6.39 -4.01 -14.84
C PHE A 431 -4.97 -3.82 -15.36
N HIS A 432 -4.55 -4.67 -16.31
CA HIS A 432 -3.27 -4.52 -17.02
C HIS A 432 -3.33 -3.36 -18.01
N ASN A 433 -4.34 -3.33 -18.87
CA ASN A 433 -4.42 -2.36 -19.96
C ASN A 433 -5.43 -1.27 -19.61
N TRP A 434 -4.95 -0.04 -19.62
CA TRP A 434 -5.80 1.15 -19.59
C TRP A 434 -5.71 1.92 -20.89
N TRP A 435 -4.70 1.64 -21.72
CA TRP A 435 -4.48 2.24 -23.03
C TRP A 435 -4.41 1.15 -24.11
N GLY A 436 -4.58 1.53 -25.38
CA GLY A 436 -4.57 0.58 -26.50
C GLY A 436 -5.78 -0.34 -26.52
N ILE A 437 -6.85 0.05 -25.82
CA ILE A 437 -8.10 -0.70 -25.69
C ILE A 437 -9.18 -0.11 -26.60
N SER A 438 -10.09 -0.95 -27.07
CA SER A 438 -11.27 -0.54 -27.86
C SER A 438 -12.59 -0.83 -27.14
N ARG A 439 -12.55 -1.73 -26.16
CA ARG A 439 -13.68 -2.20 -25.36
C ARG A 439 -13.18 -2.71 -24.00
N PHE A 440 -14.12 -3.00 -23.10
CA PHE A 440 -13.80 -3.41 -21.73
C PHE A 440 -12.95 -4.68 -21.66
N GLU A 441 -13.20 -5.67 -22.51
CA GLU A 441 -12.52 -6.98 -22.49
C GLU A 441 -11.01 -6.86 -22.75
N ASP A 442 -10.58 -5.77 -23.36
CA ASP A 442 -9.17 -5.49 -23.66
C ASP A 442 -8.40 -5.06 -22.40
N MET A 443 -9.08 -4.63 -21.33
CA MET A 443 -8.44 -4.15 -20.10
C MET A 443 -7.66 -5.24 -19.35
N LYS A 444 -8.08 -6.50 -19.43
CA LYS A 444 -7.50 -7.69 -18.78
C LYS A 444 -7.29 -7.56 -17.26
N PRO A 445 -8.17 -8.15 -16.42
CA PRO A 445 -8.07 -8.02 -14.98
C PRO A 445 -6.83 -8.71 -14.39
N LYS A 446 -6.25 -8.07 -13.37
CA LYS A 446 -5.12 -8.57 -12.58
C LYS A 446 -5.58 -9.56 -11.50
N PRO A 447 -4.66 -10.34 -10.87
CA PRO A 447 -5.01 -11.30 -9.81
C PRO A 447 -5.81 -10.70 -8.65
N ILE A 448 -5.59 -9.43 -8.30
CA ILE A 448 -6.37 -8.74 -7.27
C ILE A 448 -7.88 -8.72 -7.56
N ALA A 449 -8.32 -8.67 -8.82
CA ALA A 449 -9.74 -8.66 -9.13
C ALA A 449 -10.40 -10.03 -8.85
N ARG A 450 -9.64 -11.13 -8.99
CA ARG A 450 -10.08 -12.45 -8.49
C ARG A 450 -10.12 -12.48 -6.97
N GLN A 451 -9.15 -11.85 -6.31
CA GLN A 451 -9.16 -11.74 -4.85
C GLN A 451 -10.36 -10.93 -4.33
N TYR A 452 -10.81 -9.89 -5.05
CA TYR A 452 -12.05 -9.18 -4.73
C TYR A 452 -13.24 -10.14 -4.76
N ALA A 453 -13.38 -10.95 -5.81
CA ALA A 453 -14.47 -11.92 -5.93
C ALA A 453 -14.53 -12.89 -4.74
N VAL A 454 -13.40 -13.17 -4.08
CA VAL A 454 -13.33 -13.96 -2.85
C VAL A 454 -13.62 -13.10 -1.62
N SER A 455 -12.84 -12.04 -1.38
CA SER A 455 -12.92 -11.28 -0.13
C SER A 455 -14.17 -10.39 -0.02
N TYR A 456 -14.87 -10.12 -1.12
CA TYR A 456 -16.13 -9.38 -1.17
C TYR A 456 -17.38 -10.24 -1.35
N GLN A 457 -17.28 -11.57 -1.23
CA GLN A 457 -18.47 -12.43 -1.15
C GLN A 457 -19.44 -11.90 -0.08
N PRO A 458 -20.77 -11.86 -0.34
CA PRO A 458 -21.76 -11.41 0.64
C PRO A 458 -21.64 -12.16 1.97
N VAL A 459 -21.46 -13.48 1.90
CA VAL A 459 -20.99 -14.29 3.02
C VAL A 459 -19.52 -14.61 2.81
N LEU A 460 -18.66 -14.21 3.74
CA LEU A 460 -17.22 -14.40 3.63
C LEU A 460 -16.75 -15.45 4.64
N LEU A 461 -16.16 -16.54 4.14
CA LEU A 461 -15.19 -17.34 4.87
C LEU A 461 -13.84 -16.62 4.85
N SER A 462 -13.22 -16.42 5.99
CA SER A 462 -11.87 -15.88 6.11
C SER A 462 -11.03 -16.72 7.05
N TRP A 463 -9.81 -17.05 6.64
CA TRP A 463 -8.88 -17.86 7.42
C TRP A 463 -7.91 -17.00 8.22
N GLU A 464 -7.80 -17.29 9.51
CA GLU A 464 -6.73 -16.83 10.38
C GLU A 464 -5.76 -18.00 10.61
N LEU A 465 -4.49 -17.84 10.22
CA LEU A 465 -3.45 -18.84 10.40
C LEU A 465 -2.11 -18.18 10.77
N TRP A 466 -1.70 -18.33 12.02
CA TRP A 466 -0.42 -17.79 12.53
C TRP A 466 0.73 -18.79 12.50
N THR A 467 0.50 -19.99 11.99
CA THR A 467 1.52 -21.03 11.78
C THR A 467 1.68 -21.29 10.28
N SER A 468 2.25 -20.31 9.58
CA SER A 468 2.43 -20.36 8.12
C SER A 468 3.46 -21.40 7.67
N GLN A 469 4.33 -21.85 8.58
CA GLN A 469 5.42 -22.79 8.29
C GLN A 469 5.55 -23.81 9.42
N VAL A 470 5.35 -25.09 9.10
CA VAL A 470 5.31 -26.17 10.10
C VAL A 470 6.00 -27.43 9.60
N TYR A 471 6.27 -28.36 10.51
CA TYR A 471 6.71 -29.70 10.14
C TYR A 471 5.54 -30.60 9.75
N ALA A 472 5.78 -31.54 8.85
CA ALA A 472 4.91 -32.71 8.65
C ALA A 472 4.65 -33.41 10.01
N GLY A 473 3.43 -33.88 10.23
CA GLY A 473 2.99 -34.43 11.51
C GLY A 473 2.52 -33.40 12.54
N SER A 474 2.67 -32.10 12.27
CA SER A 474 2.17 -31.06 13.18
C SER A 474 0.65 -30.94 13.12
N THR A 475 0.04 -30.56 14.24
CA THR A 475 -1.35 -30.10 14.25
C THR A 475 -1.37 -28.58 14.16
N ILE A 476 -1.82 -28.05 13.02
CA ILE A 476 -2.07 -26.62 12.85
C ILE A 476 -3.46 -26.27 13.39
N ARG A 477 -3.64 -25.01 13.79
CA ARG A 477 -4.90 -24.52 14.39
C ARG A 477 -5.40 -23.26 13.68
N PRO A 478 -5.73 -23.33 12.38
CA PRO A 478 -6.41 -22.23 11.72
C PRO A 478 -7.76 -21.93 12.40
N VAL A 479 -8.20 -20.68 12.31
CA VAL A 479 -9.54 -20.26 12.71
C VAL A 479 -10.31 -19.87 11.46
N ALA A 480 -11.50 -20.44 11.31
CA ALA A 480 -12.44 -20.11 10.25
C ALA A 480 -13.40 -19.02 10.75
N HIS A 481 -13.32 -17.84 10.14
CA HIS A 481 -14.22 -16.72 10.40
C HIS A 481 -15.31 -16.68 9.33
N VAL A 482 -16.57 -16.61 9.75
CA VAL A 482 -17.72 -16.38 8.86
C VAL A 482 -18.27 -14.98 9.12
N VAL A 483 -18.23 -14.12 8.09
CA VAL A 483 -18.83 -12.78 8.11
C VAL A 483 -20.10 -12.78 7.26
N ASN A 484 -21.19 -12.26 7.81
CA ASN A 484 -22.49 -12.21 7.15
C ASN A 484 -22.84 -10.77 6.70
N ASP A 485 -22.66 -10.50 5.42
CA ASP A 485 -23.19 -9.33 4.71
C ASP A 485 -24.13 -9.78 3.58
N ALA A 486 -24.92 -10.83 3.80
CA ALA A 486 -25.82 -11.40 2.81
C ALA A 486 -26.71 -10.34 2.13
N ASP A 487 -26.81 -10.40 0.80
CA ASP A 487 -27.48 -9.36 0.02
C ASP A 487 -29.00 -9.29 0.28
N ASP A 488 -29.60 -10.37 0.77
CA ASP A 488 -31.01 -10.44 1.17
C ASP A 488 -31.28 -9.85 2.57
N GLY A 489 -30.24 -9.69 3.39
CA GLY A 489 -30.34 -9.22 4.77
C GLY A 489 -30.66 -10.30 5.80
N ALA A 490 -30.54 -11.59 5.45
CA ALA A 490 -30.91 -12.69 6.33
C ALA A 490 -29.81 -13.08 7.33
N GLY A 491 -30.24 -13.59 8.49
CA GLY A 491 -29.35 -14.36 9.37
C GLY A 491 -29.00 -15.72 8.75
N LEU A 492 -27.85 -16.27 9.12
CA LEU A 492 -27.40 -17.58 8.68
C LEU A 492 -27.48 -18.57 9.85
N ALA A 493 -28.05 -19.75 9.58
CA ALA A 493 -28.15 -20.84 10.54
C ALA A 493 -27.97 -22.20 9.86
N GLY A 494 -27.65 -23.23 10.66
CA GLY A 494 -27.45 -24.60 10.16
C GLY A 494 -26.24 -24.70 9.22
N LEU A 495 -25.14 -24.05 9.61
CA LEU A 495 -23.93 -23.93 8.79
C LEU A 495 -22.92 -25.04 9.12
N SER A 496 -22.20 -25.50 8.11
CA SER A 496 -20.99 -26.32 8.31
C SER A 496 -19.85 -25.88 7.39
N LEU A 497 -18.62 -26.07 7.84
CA LEU A 497 -17.42 -25.90 7.06
C LEU A 497 -16.97 -27.25 6.53
N GLU A 498 -16.82 -27.38 5.22
CA GLU A 498 -16.05 -28.47 4.62
C GLU A 498 -14.67 -27.95 4.23
N TYR A 499 -13.60 -28.65 4.60
CA TYR A 499 -12.24 -28.19 4.32
C TYR A 499 -11.32 -29.30 3.81
N THR A 500 -10.29 -28.89 3.06
CA THR A 500 -9.25 -29.77 2.54
C THR A 500 -7.87 -29.15 2.68
N VAL A 501 -6.85 -29.99 2.87
CA VAL A 501 -5.44 -29.63 2.66
C VAL A 501 -4.97 -30.29 1.36
N THR A 502 -4.57 -29.48 0.39
CA THR A 502 -4.25 -29.95 -0.97
C THR A 502 -2.80 -29.59 -1.34
N GLY A 503 -2.08 -30.55 -1.91
CA GLY A 503 -0.72 -30.33 -2.41
C GLY A 503 -0.70 -29.58 -3.74
N THR A 504 0.47 -29.11 -4.16
CA THR A 504 0.68 -28.49 -5.49
C THR A 504 0.41 -29.44 -6.66
N ASP A 505 0.41 -30.76 -6.41
CA ASP A 505 0.01 -31.80 -7.36
C ASP A 505 -1.51 -31.96 -7.49
N GLY A 506 -2.30 -31.12 -6.80
CA GLY A 506 -3.76 -31.17 -6.79
C GLY A 506 -4.35 -32.28 -5.93
N ARG A 507 -3.53 -33.10 -5.26
CA ARG A 507 -4.01 -34.21 -4.43
C ARG A 507 -4.41 -33.73 -3.05
N VAL A 508 -5.61 -34.09 -2.63
CA VAL A 508 -6.11 -33.85 -1.27
C VAL A 508 -5.39 -34.79 -0.31
N ARG A 509 -4.80 -34.23 0.74
CA ARG A 509 -4.07 -34.95 1.80
C ARG A 509 -4.87 -35.08 3.08
N VAL A 510 -5.67 -34.08 3.38
CA VAL A 510 -6.59 -34.06 4.51
C VAL A 510 -7.94 -33.55 4.03
N ARG A 511 -9.02 -34.15 4.52
CA ARG A 511 -10.38 -33.65 4.36
C ARG A 511 -11.05 -33.67 5.74
N GLY A 512 -11.84 -32.66 6.04
CA GLY A 512 -12.61 -32.62 7.27
C GLY A 512 -13.87 -31.78 7.13
N ARG A 513 -14.69 -31.84 8.19
CA ARG A 513 -15.91 -31.06 8.35
C ARG A 513 -16.00 -30.56 9.79
N SER A 514 -16.46 -29.33 9.96
CA SER A 514 -16.75 -28.74 11.27
C SER A 514 -18.10 -28.05 11.25
N ASP A 515 -18.85 -28.16 12.33
CA ASP A 515 -20.07 -27.35 12.49
C ASP A 515 -19.69 -25.90 12.76
N LEU A 516 -20.50 -24.97 12.24
CA LEU A 516 -20.30 -23.53 12.40
C LEU A 516 -21.48 -22.93 13.17
N ALA A 517 -21.19 -21.94 14.00
CA ALA A 517 -22.23 -21.21 14.72
C ALA A 517 -23.10 -20.37 13.78
N ASP A 518 -24.35 -20.16 14.19
CA ASP A 518 -25.25 -19.21 13.54
C ASP A 518 -24.66 -17.79 13.53
N VAL A 519 -24.83 -17.10 12.40
CA VAL A 519 -24.26 -15.76 12.19
C VAL A 519 -25.39 -14.78 11.87
N PRO A 520 -25.71 -13.84 12.78
CA PRO A 520 -26.73 -12.83 12.51
C PRO A 520 -26.32 -11.95 11.34
N TYR A 521 -27.30 -11.35 10.65
CA TYR A 521 -27.01 -10.37 9.61
C TYR A 521 -26.14 -9.24 10.16
N TYR A 522 -25.15 -8.82 9.37
CA TYR A 522 -24.14 -7.84 9.74
C TYR A 522 -23.18 -8.28 10.87
N GLY A 523 -23.18 -9.57 11.24
CA GLY A 523 -22.31 -10.16 12.26
C GLY A 523 -21.11 -10.93 11.71
N ALA A 524 -20.24 -11.37 12.62
CA ALA A 524 -19.18 -12.34 12.35
C ALA A 524 -19.04 -13.36 13.50
N ARG A 525 -18.60 -14.57 13.18
CA ARG A 525 -18.32 -15.66 14.14
C ARG A 525 -17.04 -16.40 13.75
N SER A 526 -16.30 -16.87 14.75
CA SER A 526 -15.01 -17.53 14.60
C SER A 526 -15.07 -18.95 15.15
N THR A 527 -14.55 -19.93 14.40
CA THR A 527 -14.52 -21.33 14.79
C THR A 527 -13.10 -21.88 14.63
N PRO A 528 -12.42 -22.32 15.70
CA PRO A 528 -11.15 -23.02 15.59
C PRO A 528 -11.30 -24.35 14.85
N VAL A 529 -10.39 -24.64 13.92
CA VAL A 529 -10.38 -25.86 13.11
C VAL A 529 -9.02 -26.54 13.25
N PRO A 530 -8.79 -27.37 14.29
CA PRO A 530 -7.53 -28.09 14.40
C PRO A 530 -7.38 -29.10 13.24
N ILE A 531 -6.24 -29.06 12.56
CA ILE A 531 -5.93 -29.94 11.43
C ILE A 531 -4.59 -30.64 11.70
N THR A 532 -4.64 -31.94 11.91
CA THR A 532 -3.43 -32.77 12.02
C THR A 532 -2.93 -33.14 10.63
N LEU A 533 -1.70 -32.72 10.31
CA LEU A 533 -1.06 -33.02 9.03
C LEU A 533 -0.40 -34.42 9.08
N PRO A 534 -0.46 -35.22 8.01
CA PRO A 534 0.28 -36.47 7.94
C PRO A 534 1.79 -36.27 8.16
N SER A 535 2.43 -37.23 8.84
CA SER A 535 3.87 -37.17 9.19
C SER A 535 4.80 -37.41 8.02
N ASP A 536 4.30 -38.01 6.95
CA ASP A 536 5.00 -38.40 5.72
C ASP A 536 4.85 -37.38 4.58
N LEU A 537 4.21 -36.23 4.83
CA LEU A 537 4.05 -35.20 3.81
C LEU A 537 5.42 -34.72 3.28
N PRO A 538 5.63 -34.68 1.95
CA PRO A 538 6.83 -34.12 1.37
C PRO A 538 6.89 -32.61 1.63
N THR A 539 8.12 -32.08 1.65
CA THR A 539 8.33 -30.64 1.78
C THR A 539 7.72 -29.90 0.60
N ALA A 540 6.68 -29.10 0.85
CA ALA A 540 6.01 -28.30 -0.16
C ALA A 540 5.14 -27.21 0.49
N THR A 541 4.67 -26.26 -0.32
CA THR A 541 3.55 -25.41 0.05
C THR A 541 2.25 -26.16 -0.24
N TYR A 542 1.33 -26.19 0.72
CA TYR A 542 -0.01 -26.76 0.61
C TYR A 542 -1.04 -25.65 0.73
N THR A 543 -2.26 -25.92 0.26
CA THR A 543 -3.39 -24.99 0.39
C THR A 543 -4.44 -25.58 1.31
N ILE A 544 -4.81 -24.83 2.35
CA ILE A 544 -6.00 -25.10 3.17
C ILE A 544 -7.16 -24.39 2.50
N ALA A 545 -8.09 -25.12 1.90
CA ALA A 545 -9.28 -24.58 1.27
C ALA A 545 -10.53 -24.95 2.09
N GLY A 546 -11.49 -24.02 2.19
CA GLY A 546 -12.74 -24.23 2.90
C GLY A 546 -13.95 -23.78 2.10
N SER A 547 -15.08 -24.45 2.32
CA SER A 547 -16.41 -24.12 1.81
C SER A 547 -17.40 -24.04 2.96
N VAL A 548 -18.08 -22.90 3.11
CA VAL A 548 -19.21 -22.76 4.04
C VAL A 548 -20.46 -23.28 3.35
N MET A 549 -21.11 -24.26 3.97
CA MET A 549 -22.27 -24.97 3.46
C MET A 549 -23.53 -24.56 4.22
N ARG A 550 -24.65 -24.43 3.50
CA ARG A 550 -26.00 -24.24 4.06
C ARG A 550 -26.99 -25.09 3.27
N GLY A 551 -27.63 -26.07 3.91
CA GLY A 551 -28.64 -26.90 3.24
C GLY A 551 -28.15 -27.68 2.01
N GLY A 552 -26.84 -27.96 1.92
CA GLY A 552 -26.19 -28.61 0.76
C GLY A 552 -25.52 -27.64 -0.22
N ASP A 553 -25.85 -26.35 -0.18
CA ASP A 553 -25.28 -25.34 -1.06
C ASP A 553 -24.00 -24.75 -0.47
N THR A 554 -22.98 -24.54 -1.32
CA THR A 554 -21.82 -23.73 -0.94
C THR A 554 -22.16 -22.24 -1.08
N ILE A 555 -22.12 -21.51 0.03
CA ILE A 555 -22.42 -20.06 0.06
C ILE A 555 -21.17 -19.18 0.17
N SER A 556 -20.01 -19.77 0.49
CA SER A 556 -18.72 -19.07 0.53
C SER A 556 -17.55 -20.03 0.34
N ARG A 557 -16.48 -19.60 -0.35
CA ARG A 557 -15.21 -20.33 -0.45
C ARG A 557 -14.02 -19.41 -0.23
N ASN A 558 -12.99 -19.89 0.47
CA ASN A 558 -11.72 -19.20 0.62
C ASN A 558 -10.62 -20.19 1.02
N ASP A 559 -9.37 -19.79 0.84
CA ASP A 559 -8.20 -20.62 1.08
C ASP A 559 -7.03 -19.85 1.72
N VAL A 560 -6.05 -20.56 2.28
CA VAL A 560 -4.81 -19.98 2.80
C VAL A 560 -3.65 -20.96 2.59
N PRO A 561 -2.45 -20.50 2.18
CA PRO A 561 -1.30 -21.37 2.03
C PRO A 561 -0.67 -21.72 3.39
N VAL A 562 -0.06 -22.91 3.46
CA VAL A 562 0.79 -23.35 4.57
C VAL A 562 2.00 -24.09 4.02
N PHE A 563 3.20 -23.71 4.46
CA PHE A 563 4.41 -24.47 4.16
C PHE A 563 4.55 -25.63 5.13
N VAL A 564 4.75 -26.83 4.58
CA VAL A 564 4.99 -28.03 5.37
C VAL A 564 6.36 -28.57 5.00
N ALA A 565 7.25 -28.70 5.98
CA ALA A 565 8.57 -29.28 5.81
C ALA A 565 8.60 -30.72 6.33
N ALA A 566 9.13 -31.64 5.54
CA ALA A 566 9.50 -32.96 6.06
C ALA A 566 10.52 -32.80 7.20
N ARG A 567 10.48 -33.68 8.21
CA ARG A 567 11.42 -33.61 9.36
C ARG A 567 12.90 -33.69 8.94
N SER A 568 13.20 -34.31 7.80
CA SER A 568 14.54 -34.36 7.23
C SER A 568 15.01 -33.03 6.63
N TRP A 569 14.09 -32.11 6.30
CA TRP A 569 14.42 -30.89 5.57
C TRP A 569 15.21 -29.88 6.38
N SER A 570 15.02 -29.83 7.71
CA SER A 570 15.79 -28.96 8.60
C SER A 570 17.04 -29.65 9.17
N ARG A 571 17.36 -30.88 8.74
CA ARG A 571 18.58 -31.55 9.19
C ARG A 571 19.79 -30.79 8.67
N LEU A 572 20.81 -30.71 9.51
CA LEU A 572 22.07 -30.05 9.19
C LEU A 572 22.73 -30.70 7.97
N SER A 573 23.24 -29.85 7.07
CA SER A 573 24.08 -30.27 5.95
C SER A 573 25.50 -30.62 6.37
N ALA A 574 25.97 -30.11 7.53
CA ALA A 574 27.28 -30.43 8.10
C ALA A 574 27.27 -30.40 9.64
N THR A 575 28.10 -31.26 10.25
CA THR A 575 28.31 -31.27 11.70
C THR A 575 29.30 -30.17 12.10
N PRO A 576 29.06 -29.41 13.19
CA PRO A 576 30.00 -28.40 13.64
C PRO A 576 31.37 -29.02 13.95
N THR A 577 32.44 -28.42 13.43
CA THR A 577 33.81 -28.91 13.63
C THR A 577 34.52 -28.30 14.84
N SER A 578 33.90 -27.28 15.45
CA SER A 578 34.42 -26.53 16.60
C SER A 578 33.55 -26.72 17.83
N ARG A 579 34.15 -26.56 19.02
CA ARG A 579 33.40 -26.41 20.27
C ARG A 579 32.53 -25.15 20.18
N ILE A 580 31.25 -25.28 20.51
CA ILE A 580 30.31 -24.15 20.53
C ILE A 580 30.28 -23.60 21.96
N ALA A 581 30.93 -22.45 22.18
CA ALA A 581 30.98 -21.77 23.47
C ALA A 581 29.92 -20.65 23.49
N ILE A 582 28.91 -20.79 24.35
CA ILE A 582 27.77 -19.85 24.40
C ILE A 582 27.81 -19.03 25.70
N TYR A 583 27.89 -17.72 25.56
CA TYR A 583 27.55 -16.80 26.65
C TYR A 583 26.04 -16.56 26.66
N ASP A 584 25.37 -17.10 27.67
CA ASP A 584 23.92 -17.03 27.82
C ASP A 584 23.53 -17.14 29.30
N PRO A 585 23.51 -16.01 30.04
CA PRO A 585 23.16 -15.99 31.46
C PRO A 585 21.78 -16.57 31.76
N ALA A 586 20.81 -16.37 30.87
CA ALA A 586 19.43 -16.84 31.02
C ALA A 586 19.28 -18.35 30.75
N GLY A 587 20.18 -18.94 29.95
CA GLY A 587 20.15 -20.35 29.59
C GLY A 587 19.15 -20.71 28.49
N THR A 588 18.41 -19.74 27.96
CA THR A 588 17.39 -19.95 26.93
C THR A 588 18.00 -20.31 25.58
N THR A 589 19.11 -19.68 25.21
CA THR A 589 19.83 -19.94 23.96
C THR A 589 20.50 -21.31 24.00
N VAL A 590 21.21 -21.66 25.08
CA VAL A 590 21.89 -22.97 25.17
C VAL A 590 20.88 -24.12 25.16
N ALA A 591 19.71 -23.94 25.79
CA ALA A 591 18.62 -24.92 25.73
C ALA A 591 18.05 -25.07 24.31
N ALA A 592 17.86 -23.95 23.60
CA ALA A 592 17.42 -23.97 22.21
C ALA A 592 18.43 -24.67 21.29
N PHE A 593 19.73 -24.42 21.46
CA PHE A 593 20.79 -25.14 20.74
C PHE A 593 20.76 -26.65 21.03
N GLY A 594 20.56 -27.03 22.28
CA GLY A 594 20.38 -28.44 22.67
C GLY A 594 19.17 -29.09 21.97
N LYS A 595 18.03 -28.39 21.93
CA LYS A 595 16.81 -28.84 21.22
C LYS A 595 17.03 -28.95 19.71
N ALA A 596 17.84 -28.09 19.12
CA ALA A 596 18.26 -28.15 17.71
C ALA A 596 19.31 -29.24 17.43
N GLY A 597 19.77 -29.99 18.46
CA GLY A 597 20.69 -31.10 18.32
C GLY A 597 22.18 -30.73 18.45
N PHE A 598 22.50 -29.52 18.92
CA PHE A 598 23.89 -29.08 19.11
C PHE A 598 24.41 -29.36 20.51
N LYS A 599 25.67 -29.81 20.59
CA LYS A 599 26.42 -29.90 21.84
C LYS A 599 27.11 -28.56 22.11
N ALA A 600 26.42 -27.69 22.83
CA ALA A 600 26.93 -26.38 23.23
C ALA A 600 27.38 -26.36 24.69
N GLN A 601 28.48 -25.68 24.98
CA GLN A 601 28.97 -25.43 26.33
C GLN A 601 28.65 -23.99 26.72
N ARG A 602 27.91 -23.81 27.81
CA ARG A 602 27.70 -22.49 28.41
C ARG A 602 29.00 -22.04 29.10
N ILE A 603 29.40 -20.79 28.84
CA ILE A 603 30.52 -20.11 29.49
C ILE A 603 30.02 -18.91 30.31
N GLN A 604 30.79 -18.49 31.32
CA GLN A 604 30.45 -17.37 32.20
C GLN A 604 31.13 -16.06 31.81
N SER A 605 32.18 -16.11 30.98
CA SER A 605 32.84 -14.92 30.43
C SER A 605 33.67 -15.28 29.19
N ALA A 606 34.11 -14.27 28.43
CA ALA A 606 34.98 -14.50 27.27
C ALA A 606 36.39 -15.00 27.67
N ALA A 607 36.73 -15.00 28.96
CA ALA A 607 37.98 -15.55 29.46
C ALA A 607 38.10 -17.08 29.25
N GLU A 608 36.97 -17.78 29.09
CA GLU A 608 36.91 -19.22 28.89
C GLU A 608 37.02 -19.66 27.41
N LEU A 609 37.15 -18.69 26.49
CA LEU A 609 37.26 -18.95 25.05
C LEU A 609 38.59 -19.62 24.70
N GLN A 610 38.51 -20.62 23.82
CA GLN A 610 39.66 -21.28 23.19
C GLN A 610 39.82 -20.81 21.74
N PRO A 611 41.03 -20.85 21.15
CA PRO A 611 41.31 -20.27 19.83
C PRO A 611 40.44 -20.79 18.66
N ARG A 612 39.87 -22.00 18.77
CA ARG A 612 39.05 -22.62 17.71
C ARG A 612 37.57 -22.68 18.05
N ASP A 613 37.14 -22.05 19.13
CA ASP A 613 35.72 -22.04 19.49
C ASP A 613 34.89 -21.34 18.40
N LEU A 614 33.64 -21.78 18.24
CA LEU A 614 32.58 -20.92 17.77
C LEU A 614 32.00 -20.21 19.00
N PHE A 615 32.29 -18.91 19.14
CA PHE A 615 31.72 -18.11 20.22
C PHE A 615 30.30 -17.66 19.85
N VAL A 616 29.34 -17.78 20.77
CA VAL A 616 27.97 -17.29 20.57
C VAL A 616 27.60 -16.37 21.73
N ILE A 617 27.19 -15.15 21.42
CA ILE A 617 26.46 -14.29 22.35
C ILE A 617 24.98 -14.60 22.16
N GLY A 618 24.35 -15.17 23.20
CA GLY A 618 22.97 -15.61 23.17
C GLY A 618 21.96 -14.50 22.91
N ALA A 619 20.74 -14.87 22.56
CA ALA A 619 19.66 -13.92 22.34
C ALA A 619 19.40 -13.09 23.61
N ASP A 620 19.38 -11.77 23.47
CA ASP A 620 19.24 -10.81 24.59
C ASP A 620 20.23 -11.02 25.74
N ALA A 621 21.38 -11.65 25.48
CA ALA A 621 22.38 -11.99 26.49
C ALA A 621 23.41 -10.87 26.77
N TRP A 622 23.43 -9.78 25.98
CA TRP A 622 24.40 -8.69 26.20
C TRP A 622 24.20 -8.01 27.56
N ASP A 623 25.27 -7.97 28.36
CA ASP A 623 25.33 -7.35 29.68
C ASP A 623 26.72 -6.78 30.00
N ASP A 624 26.92 -6.36 31.25
CA ASP A 624 28.16 -5.74 31.71
C ASP A 624 29.37 -6.69 31.71
N VAL A 625 29.18 -8.01 31.79
CA VAL A 625 30.29 -8.98 31.76
C VAL A 625 30.90 -8.98 30.37
N ILE A 626 30.07 -9.17 29.35
CA ILE A 626 30.53 -9.15 27.95
C ILE A 626 31.00 -7.75 27.53
N ALA A 627 30.37 -6.68 28.03
CA ALA A 627 30.83 -5.32 27.77
C ALA A 627 32.29 -5.09 28.24
N ARG A 628 32.66 -5.62 29.42
CA ARG A 628 34.05 -5.56 29.94
C ARG A 628 35.01 -6.45 29.14
N ASP A 629 34.53 -7.53 28.57
CA ASP A 629 35.34 -8.49 27.81
C ASP A 629 35.57 -8.13 26.33
N THR A 630 35.02 -7.01 25.86
CA THR A 630 35.10 -6.60 24.43
C THR A 630 36.51 -6.57 23.85
N ILE A 631 37.52 -6.18 24.62
CA ILE A 631 38.93 -6.20 24.19
C ILE A 631 39.38 -7.64 23.91
N ARG A 632 39.07 -8.57 24.81
CA ARG A 632 39.41 -9.99 24.66
C ARG A 632 38.68 -10.62 23.48
N ILE A 633 37.39 -10.31 23.31
CA ILE A 633 36.58 -10.78 22.18
C ILE A 633 37.17 -10.29 20.86
N ARG A 634 37.57 -9.01 20.79
CA ARG A 634 38.26 -8.45 19.61
C ARG A 634 39.57 -9.17 19.30
N SER A 635 40.40 -9.43 20.31
CA SER A 635 41.65 -10.19 20.13
C SER A 635 41.38 -11.61 19.61
N PHE A 636 40.35 -12.28 20.13
CA PHE A 636 39.92 -13.59 19.64
C PHE A 636 39.51 -13.54 18.17
N ILE A 637 38.68 -12.58 17.78
CA ILE A 637 38.23 -12.40 16.39
C ILE A 637 39.42 -12.07 15.47
N ASN A 638 40.24 -11.10 15.83
CA ASN A 638 41.39 -10.68 15.03
C ASN A 638 42.37 -11.84 14.77
N GLY A 639 42.54 -12.73 15.76
CA GLY A 639 43.33 -13.96 15.68
C GLY A 639 42.72 -15.11 14.87
N GLY A 640 41.60 -14.89 14.17
CA GLY A 640 40.92 -15.91 13.36
C GLY A 640 39.71 -16.56 14.01
N GLY A 641 39.38 -16.17 15.25
CA GLY A 641 38.19 -16.61 15.96
C GLY A 641 36.90 -16.13 15.29
N ARG A 642 35.81 -16.85 15.54
CA ARG A 642 34.51 -16.56 14.94
C ARG A 642 33.44 -16.44 16.00
N ALA A 643 32.61 -15.40 15.87
CA ALA A 643 31.53 -15.14 16.79
C ALA A 643 30.18 -15.05 16.08
N VAL A 644 29.13 -15.52 16.73
CA VAL A 644 27.72 -15.25 16.35
C VAL A 644 27.10 -14.38 17.42
N VAL A 645 26.52 -13.26 17.01
CA VAL A 645 25.70 -12.39 17.87
C VAL A 645 24.26 -12.57 17.44
N LEU A 646 23.48 -13.27 18.26
CA LEU A 646 22.04 -13.39 18.07
C LEU A 646 21.35 -12.06 18.41
N HIS A 647 20.05 -11.96 18.14
CA HIS A 647 19.28 -10.73 18.33
C HIS A 647 19.44 -10.16 19.75
N GLN A 648 19.58 -8.84 19.87
CA GLN A 648 19.83 -8.15 21.15
C GLN A 648 18.82 -7.03 21.40
N THR A 649 18.57 -6.76 22.68
CA THR A 649 17.70 -5.69 23.13
C THR A 649 18.38 -4.33 22.93
N PRO A 650 17.79 -3.41 22.14
CA PRO A 650 18.44 -2.17 21.73
C PRO A 650 18.71 -1.19 22.88
N GLU A 651 18.01 -1.33 24.01
CA GLU A 651 18.21 -0.52 25.22
C GLU A 651 19.55 -0.80 25.91
N ARG A 652 20.09 -2.01 25.75
CA ARG A 652 21.28 -2.50 26.46
C ARG A 652 22.49 -2.71 25.56
N PHE A 653 22.25 -3.08 24.30
CA PHE A 653 23.32 -3.48 23.40
C PHE A 653 24.21 -2.31 22.96
N VAL A 654 25.51 -2.48 23.10
CA VAL A 654 26.52 -1.56 22.58
C VAL A 654 27.15 -2.20 21.35
N GLY A 655 26.95 -1.62 20.17
CA GLY A 655 27.45 -2.19 18.90
C GLY A 655 28.80 -1.63 18.42
N THR A 656 29.41 -0.70 19.15
CA THR A 656 30.66 -0.01 18.75
C THR A 656 31.90 -0.89 18.86
N TRP A 657 31.82 -2.01 19.58
CA TRP A 657 32.93 -2.96 19.69
C TRP A 657 33.08 -3.84 18.44
N LEU A 658 32.06 -3.96 17.61
CA LEU A 658 32.07 -4.81 16.42
C LEU A 658 33.04 -4.30 15.34
N PRO A 659 33.51 -5.18 14.42
CA PRO A 659 34.41 -4.80 13.33
C PRO A 659 33.94 -3.62 12.47
N ALA A 660 32.64 -3.61 12.20
CA ALA A 660 31.90 -2.46 11.71
C ALA A 660 30.91 -2.06 12.81
N PRO A 661 30.95 -0.83 13.35
CA PRO A 661 29.98 -0.39 14.35
C PRO A 661 28.56 -0.55 13.84
N VAL A 662 27.68 -1.09 14.66
CA VAL A 662 26.26 -1.26 14.33
C VAL A 662 25.36 -0.56 15.34
N ARG A 663 24.12 -0.28 14.92
CA ARG A 663 23.04 0.19 15.81
C ARG A 663 21.81 -0.68 15.63
N VAL A 664 21.37 -1.33 16.71
CA VAL A 664 20.09 -2.06 16.75
C VAL A 664 18.95 -1.05 16.75
N GLN A 665 17.92 -1.30 15.95
CA GLN A 665 16.78 -0.39 15.79
C GLN A 665 15.80 -0.49 16.96
N ARG A 666 15.04 0.60 17.18
CA ARG A 666 14.05 0.72 18.25
C ARG A 666 12.62 0.93 17.76
N GLY A 667 12.45 1.49 16.55
CA GLY A 667 11.13 1.80 16.02
C GLY A 667 10.29 0.53 15.82
N GLN A 668 9.02 0.60 16.23
CA GLN A 668 8.06 -0.49 16.03
C GLN A 668 7.38 -0.35 14.68
N LEU A 669 7.30 -1.45 13.93
CA LEU A 669 6.72 -1.45 12.59
C LEU A 669 5.20 -1.18 12.58
N ASP A 670 4.45 -1.71 13.55
CA ASP A 670 2.98 -1.61 13.55
C ASP A 670 2.45 -0.55 14.52
N HIS A 671 1.63 0.36 14.00
CA HIS A 671 0.98 1.40 14.77
C HIS A 671 -0.32 1.86 14.11
N SER A 672 -1.27 2.37 14.92
CA SER A 672 -2.46 3.08 14.42
C SER A 672 -2.18 4.47 13.82
N LEU A 673 -0.99 5.04 14.06
CA LEU A 673 -0.63 6.40 13.65
C LEU A 673 -0.25 6.44 12.17
N VAL A 674 -0.48 7.61 11.56
CA VAL A 674 0.01 7.92 10.22
C VAL A 674 1.47 8.36 10.35
N PHE A 675 2.39 7.58 9.78
CA PHE A 675 3.85 7.81 9.85
C PHE A 675 4.41 7.90 11.28
N PRO A 676 4.47 6.78 12.04
CA PRO A 676 4.94 6.78 13.43
C PRO A 676 6.42 7.19 13.61
N GLY A 677 7.19 7.34 12.53
CA GLY A 677 8.62 7.64 12.56
C GLY A 677 9.48 6.44 13.01
N GLY A 678 10.78 6.66 13.21
CA GLY A 678 11.68 5.63 13.76
C GLY A 678 12.16 4.56 12.78
N ARG A 679 12.13 4.83 11.47
CA ARG A 679 12.72 3.97 10.42
C ARG A 679 14.27 3.94 10.49
N PRO A 680 14.92 2.84 10.05
CA PRO A 680 14.28 1.55 9.80
C PRO A 680 13.74 0.91 11.09
N PHE A 681 12.67 0.13 10.97
CA PHE A 681 12.01 -0.50 12.10
C PHE A 681 12.81 -1.70 12.63
N ARG A 682 12.62 -2.09 13.89
CA ARG A 682 13.31 -3.25 14.48
C ARG A 682 12.72 -4.58 14.03
N GLU A 683 11.43 -4.60 13.70
CA GLU A 683 10.74 -5.76 13.12
C GLU A 683 10.74 -5.69 11.59
N GLY A 684 10.84 -6.85 10.94
CA GLY A 684 10.88 -6.95 9.49
C GLY A 684 10.21 -8.21 8.96
N MET A 685 9.40 -8.04 7.93
CA MET A 685 8.88 -9.10 7.06
C MET A 685 9.44 -8.94 5.64
N SER A 686 9.16 -9.90 4.75
CA SER A 686 9.59 -9.83 3.34
C SER A 686 11.11 -9.61 3.21
N VAL A 687 11.88 -10.32 4.03
CA VAL A 687 13.33 -10.10 4.12
C VAL A 687 13.97 -10.48 2.78
N ASN A 688 14.76 -9.55 2.25
CA ASN A 688 15.40 -9.62 0.94
C ASN A 688 16.77 -10.30 1.06
N PRO A 689 16.97 -11.48 0.43
CA PRO A 689 18.26 -12.16 0.43
C PRO A 689 19.20 -11.53 -0.60
N GLU A 690 20.04 -10.58 -0.19
CA GLU A 690 21.05 -9.94 -1.06
C GLU A 690 22.10 -10.94 -1.58
N ARG A 691 22.44 -11.93 -0.76
CA ARG A 691 23.36 -13.02 -1.14
C ARG A 691 22.63 -14.35 -1.08
N SER A 692 21.68 -14.58 -1.98
CA SER A 692 20.86 -15.80 -2.02
C SER A 692 21.67 -17.11 -2.07
N GLY A 693 22.88 -17.09 -2.63
CA GLY A 693 23.80 -18.24 -2.63
C GLY A 693 24.66 -18.39 -1.36
N HIS A 694 24.49 -17.54 -0.35
CA HIS A 694 25.29 -17.61 0.88
C HIS A 694 24.92 -18.88 1.68
N PRO A 695 25.90 -19.61 2.26
CA PRO A 695 25.63 -20.86 2.97
C PRO A 695 24.57 -20.77 4.08
N VAL A 696 24.46 -19.61 4.75
CA VAL A 696 23.42 -19.39 5.78
C VAL A 696 21.99 -19.47 5.24
N LEU A 697 21.79 -19.22 3.95
CA LEU A 697 20.50 -19.27 3.25
C LEU A 697 20.32 -20.57 2.46
N ASP A 698 21.21 -21.56 2.59
CA ASP A 698 21.14 -22.79 1.82
C ASP A 698 19.79 -23.51 2.03
N GLY A 699 19.07 -23.76 0.93
CA GLY A 699 17.72 -24.31 0.88
C GLY A 699 16.62 -23.44 1.50
N ILE A 700 16.88 -22.16 1.76
CA ILE A 700 15.89 -21.17 2.20
C ILE A 700 15.67 -20.19 1.06
N ASP A 701 14.56 -20.36 0.35
CA ASP A 701 14.16 -19.41 -0.69
C ASP A 701 13.56 -18.12 -0.09
N ARG A 702 13.34 -17.13 -0.96
CA ARG A 702 12.79 -15.82 -0.58
C ARG A 702 11.39 -15.91 0.05
N ASP A 703 10.56 -16.84 -0.38
CA ASP A 703 9.17 -16.95 0.09
C ASP A 703 9.11 -17.51 1.52
N ARG A 704 10.16 -18.22 1.95
CA ARG A 704 10.39 -18.64 3.35
C ARG A 704 10.89 -17.52 4.26
N LEU A 705 11.22 -16.36 3.71
CA LEU A 705 11.64 -15.16 4.44
C LEU A 705 10.55 -14.08 4.50
N PHE A 706 9.32 -14.42 4.10
CA PHE A 706 8.19 -13.49 4.14
C PHE A 706 7.61 -13.33 5.55
N LEU A 707 7.06 -14.40 6.12
CA LEU A 707 6.48 -14.47 7.47
C LEU A 707 6.80 -15.83 8.09
N TRP A 708 7.04 -15.85 9.40
CA TRP A 708 7.33 -17.05 10.19
C TRP A 708 6.20 -17.39 11.15
N SER A 709 6.22 -18.62 11.66
CA SER A 709 5.22 -19.09 12.61
C SER A 709 5.31 -18.35 13.96
N ASP A 710 4.15 -17.93 14.46
CA ASP A 710 3.98 -17.32 15.78
C ASP A 710 4.28 -18.33 16.89
N PHE A 711 5.15 -17.93 17.82
CA PHE A 711 5.53 -18.75 18.98
C PHE A 711 4.75 -18.39 20.25
N THR A 712 3.85 -17.41 20.19
CA THR A 712 3.11 -16.91 21.36
C THR A 712 1.71 -17.51 21.52
N ASN A 713 1.24 -18.27 20.51
CA ASN A 713 -0.13 -18.77 20.44
C ASN A 713 -1.15 -17.62 20.54
N TRP A 714 -0.86 -16.53 19.81
CA TRP A 714 -1.71 -15.36 19.73
C TRP A 714 -3.01 -15.68 18.99
N ASN A 715 -4.08 -14.96 19.33
CA ASN A 715 -5.34 -15.00 18.59
C ASN A 715 -5.94 -13.59 18.47
N GLU A 716 -6.78 -13.39 17.45
CA GLU A 716 -7.33 -12.08 17.08
C GLU A 716 -8.18 -11.39 18.15
N SER A 717 -8.63 -12.06 19.21
CA SER A 717 -9.35 -11.42 20.32
C SER A 717 -8.42 -10.70 21.31
N ARG A 718 -7.11 -10.99 21.27
CA ARG A 718 -6.14 -10.42 22.22
C ARG A 718 -5.57 -9.09 21.71
N PRO A 719 -5.22 -8.16 22.63
CA PRO A 719 -4.44 -6.97 22.28
C PRO A 719 -3.10 -7.32 21.60
N GLY A 720 -2.49 -6.31 20.98
CA GLY A 720 -1.22 -6.48 20.25
C GLY A 720 -1.39 -7.23 18.93
N VAL A 721 -0.28 -7.79 18.43
CA VAL A 721 -0.18 -8.48 17.13
C VAL A 721 0.64 -9.77 17.31
N PRO A 722 0.43 -10.80 16.46
CA PRO A 722 1.16 -12.06 16.55
C PRO A 722 2.66 -11.87 16.25
N GLN A 723 3.52 -12.71 16.83
CA GLN A 723 4.97 -12.63 16.65
C GLN A 723 5.42 -13.42 15.41
N VAL A 724 5.08 -12.91 14.23
CA VAL A 724 5.31 -13.59 12.92
C VAL A 724 6.47 -13.02 12.12
N TYR A 725 7.13 -11.98 12.60
CA TYR A 725 8.27 -11.38 11.90
C TYR A 725 9.51 -12.27 11.98
N PRO A 726 10.14 -12.62 10.84
CA PRO A 726 11.43 -13.29 10.83
C PRO A 726 12.50 -12.49 11.59
N VAL A 727 12.53 -11.18 11.38
CA VAL A 727 13.45 -10.25 12.06
C VAL A 727 12.70 -9.49 13.15
N THR A 728 13.21 -9.51 14.38
CA THR A 728 12.59 -8.81 15.53
C THR A 728 13.51 -7.77 16.18
N ARG A 729 14.81 -7.82 15.90
CA ARG A 729 15.83 -6.87 16.37
C ARG A 729 16.82 -6.54 15.25
N GLY A 730 16.32 -6.08 14.12
CA GLY A 730 17.21 -5.68 13.03
C GLY A 730 18.06 -4.46 13.38
N PHE A 731 19.10 -4.24 12.59
CA PHE A 731 20.17 -3.28 12.88
C PHE A 731 20.61 -2.56 11.62
N VAL A 732 21.48 -1.56 11.76
CA VAL A 732 22.10 -0.83 10.63
C VAL A 732 23.58 -0.64 10.87
N ILE A 733 24.33 -0.43 9.78
CA ILE A 733 25.72 0.05 9.80
C ILE A 733 25.67 1.55 9.46
N PRO A 734 25.73 2.46 10.46
CA PRO A 734 25.45 3.88 10.23
C PRO A 734 26.55 4.61 9.46
N ASP A 735 27.77 4.07 9.40
CA ASP A 735 28.87 4.65 8.62
C ASP A 735 29.07 3.85 7.32
N PRO A 736 28.71 4.41 6.14
CA PRO A 736 28.92 3.76 4.84
C PRO A 736 30.37 3.34 4.56
N ARG A 737 31.36 3.96 5.21
CA ARG A 737 32.78 3.57 5.07
C ARG A 737 33.07 2.19 5.67
N SER A 738 32.22 1.75 6.60
CA SER A 738 32.35 0.45 7.26
C SER A 738 31.79 -0.71 6.42
N LEU A 739 31.07 -0.44 5.32
CA LEU A 739 30.52 -1.48 4.44
C LEU A 739 31.62 -2.37 3.81
N GLY A 740 32.83 -1.86 3.61
CA GLY A 740 33.98 -2.67 3.15
C GLY A 740 34.41 -3.76 4.12
N LYS A 741 33.94 -3.70 5.37
CA LYS A 741 34.15 -4.72 6.41
C LYS A 741 32.93 -5.60 6.65
N ALA A 742 31.90 -5.52 5.80
CA ALA A 742 30.65 -6.22 6.02
C ALA A 742 30.19 -7.00 4.78
N ALA A 743 29.85 -8.27 5.00
CA ALA A 743 29.03 -9.05 4.10
C ALA A 743 27.57 -8.90 4.50
N ILE A 744 26.81 -8.07 3.77
CA ILE A 744 25.35 -8.02 3.94
C ILE A 744 24.76 -9.26 3.27
N ILE A 745 24.11 -10.10 4.05
CA ILE A 745 23.55 -11.38 3.58
C ILE A 745 22.06 -11.19 3.28
N ALA A 746 21.32 -10.54 4.18
CA ALA A 746 19.92 -10.19 3.97
C ALA A 746 19.54 -8.88 4.68
N ASN A 747 18.70 -8.08 4.01
CA ASN A 747 18.18 -6.79 4.47
C ASN A 747 16.65 -6.75 4.31
N TYR A 748 16.00 -5.74 4.87
CA TYR A 748 14.56 -5.59 4.87
C TYR A 748 14.18 -4.13 5.06
N ASP A 749 12.87 -3.90 5.17
CA ASP A 749 12.25 -2.59 5.32
C ASP A 749 12.26 -1.81 3.99
N HIS A 750 11.49 -0.76 4.00
CA HIS A 750 11.48 0.27 2.98
C HIS A 750 12.90 0.75 2.63
N GLY A 751 13.18 0.81 1.33
CA GLY A 751 14.50 1.20 0.84
C GLY A 751 15.63 0.20 1.17
N LEU A 752 15.29 -0.96 1.74
CA LEU A 752 16.24 -1.96 2.25
C LEU A 752 17.22 -1.41 3.28
N GLU A 753 16.76 -0.46 4.11
CA GLU A 753 17.57 0.23 5.12
C GLU A 753 17.94 -0.67 6.31
N GLY A 754 17.06 -1.60 6.71
CA GLY A 754 17.26 -2.50 7.85
C GLY A 754 18.07 -3.74 7.48
N LEU A 755 18.99 -4.17 8.34
CA LEU A 755 19.76 -5.40 8.17
C LEU A 755 19.18 -6.52 9.03
N GLY A 756 18.84 -7.64 8.39
CA GLY A 756 18.40 -8.86 9.07
C GLY A 756 19.58 -9.72 9.51
N ILE A 757 20.60 -9.86 8.64
CA ILE A 757 21.80 -10.65 8.93
C ILE A 757 23.00 -10.14 8.11
N ALA A 758 24.13 -9.99 8.79
CA ALA A 758 25.38 -9.57 8.18
C ALA A 758 26.58 -10.19 8.91
N GLU A 759 27.65 -10.44 8.18
CA GLU A 759 28.93 -10.84 8.74
C GLU A 759 29.93 -9.69 8.67
N LEU A 760 30.64 -9.45 9.76
CA LEU A 760 31.54 -8.31 9.96
C LEU A 760 32.96 -8.82 10.15
N PHE A 761 33.93 -8.28 9.42
CA PHE A 761 35.27 -8.85 9.28
C PHE A 761 36.34 -8.02 10.00
N ASP A 762 37.21 -8.69 10.77
CA ASP A 762 38.38 -8.09 11.41
C ASP A 762 39.54 -9.09 11.49
N GLY A 763 40.71 -8.70 10.97
CA GLY A 763 41.86 -9.59 10.85
C GLY A 763 41.53 -10.84 10.02
N SER A 764 41.79 -12.02 10.58
CA SER A 764 41.49 -13.31 9.94
C SER A 764 40.16 -13.93 10.38
N GLY A 765 39.42 -13.28 11.29
CA GLY A 765 38.16 -13.77 11.82
C GLY A 765 36.98 -12.86 11.49
N SER A 766 35.83 -13.19 12.07
CA SER A 766 34.59 -12.48 11.78
C SER A 766 33.53 -12.63 12.87
N VAL A 767 32.56 -11.70 12.83
CA VAL A 767 31.35 -11.73 13.65
C VAL A 767 30.13 -11.77 12.74
N LEU A 768 29.34 -12.84 12.80
CA LEU A 768 28.03 -12.88 12.18
C LEU A 768 26.99 -12.34 13.17
N MET A 769 26.35 -11.24 12.81
CA MET A 769 25.25 -10.66 13.59
C MET A 769 23.93 -10.91 12.89
N THR A 770 22.92 -11.33 13.67
CA THR A 770 21.57 -11.60 13.16
C THR A 770 20.51 -10.95 14.04
N GLY A 771 19.57 -10.26 13.40
CA GLY A 771 18.34 -9.76 14.01
C GLY A 771 17.17 -10.75 13.90
N PHE A 772 17.40 -11.92 13.27
CA PHE A 772 16.39 -12.98 13.18
C PHE A 772 16.11 -13.59 14.56
N ASP A 773 14.84 -13.91 14.80
CA ASP A 773 14.43 -14.60 16.02
C ASP A 773 14.38 -16.12 15.83
N LEU A 774 15.56 -16.71 15.99
CA LEU A 774 15.83 -18.13 15.84
C LEU A 774 15.54 -18.92 17.12
N VAL A 775 15.80 -18.33 18.30
CA VAL A 775 15.75 -19.04 19.60
C VAL A 775 14.32 -19.41 19.98
N ASN A 776 13.38 -18.47 19.87
CA ASN A 776 11.99 -18.72 20.26
C ASN A 776 11.25 -19.70 19.33
N ARG A 777 11.83 -19.98 18.15
CA ARG A 777 11.19 -20.78 17.11
C ARG A 777 11.78 -22.18 16.94
N VAL A 778 12.77 -22.55 17.76
CA VAL A 778 13.41 -23.87 17.63
C VAL A 778 12.40 -25.00 17.80
N GLY A 779 12.32 -25.89 16.82
CA GLY A 779 11.40 -27.02 16.74
C GLY A 779 9.95 -26.66 16.41
N LEU A 780 9.66 -25.37 16.17
CA LEU A 780 8.35 -24.85 15.78
C LEU A 780 8.34 -24.48 14.29
N ASP A 781 9.24 -23.57 13.88
CA ASP A 781 9.34 -23.09 12.51
C ASP A 781 10.52 -23.78 11.81
N PRO A 782 10.28 -24.59 10.77
CA PRO A 782 11.34 -25.35 10.11
C PRO A 782 12.39 -24.47 9.43
N VAL A 783 12.03 -23.24 9.03
CA VAL A 783 12.94 -22.30 8.36
C VAL A 783 13.89 -21.67 9.37
N ALA A 784 13.38 -21.30 10.54
CA ALA A 784 14.22 -20.82 11.64
C ALA A 784 15.23 -21.89 12.08
N ASP A 785 14.78 -23.15 12.21
CA ASP A 785 15.64 -24.30 12.52
C ASP A 785 16.73 -24.50 11.46
N ARG A 786 16.37 -24.48 10.18
CA ARG A 786 17.33 -24.61 9.08
C ARG A 786 18.33 -23.46 9.05
N MET A 787 17.88 -22.22 9.26
CA MET A 787 18.76 -21.04 9.28
C MET A 787 19.75 -21.11 10.45
N LEU A 788 19.29 -21.44 11.66
CA LEU A 788 20.17 -21.65 12.82
C LEU A 788 21.20 -22.72 12.49
N GLY A 789 20.75 -23.82 11.88
CA GLY A 789 21.60 -24.91 11.43
C GLY A 789 22.71 -24.47 10.48
N ASN A 790 22.32 -23.75 9.43
CA ASN A 790 23.24 -23.23 8.43
C ASN A 790 24.23 -22.22 9.04
N ILE A 791 23.80 -21.35 9.97
CA ILE A 791 24.69 -20.40 10.67
C ILE A 791 25.76 -21.14 11.46
N VAL A 792 25.37 -22.12 12.27
CA VAL A 792 26.34 -22.89 13.08
C VAL A 792 27.31 -23.66 12.18
N ALA A 793 26.80 -24.33 11.14
CA ALA A 793 27.63 -25.06 10.18
C ALA A 793 28.61 -24.14 9.44
N TYR A 794 28.13 -22.98 8.96
CA TYR A 794 28.96 -21.99 8.27
C TYR A 794 30.06 -21.43 9.18
N MET A 795 29.67 -20.91 10.35
CA MET A 795 30.57 -20.23 11.26
C MET A 795 31.58 -21.16 11.94
N SER A 796 31.27 -22.46 12.09
CA SER A 796 32.23 -23.45 12.59
C SER A 796 33.15 -24.04 11.51
N SER A 797 32.87 -23.81 10.22
CA SER A 797 33.62 -24.43 9.13
C SER A 797 35.06 -23.94 9.03
N SER A 798 35.99 -24.73 8.51
CA SER A 798 37.36 -24.27 8.21
C SER A 798 37.48 -23.47 6.89
N ARG A 799 36.38 -23.26 6.17
CA ARG A 799 36.39 -22.56 4.87
C ARG A 799 36.65 -21.07 5.07
N GLY A 800 37.34 -20.43 4.12
CA GLY A 800 37.51 -18.97 4.11
C GLY A 800 36.16 -18.26 3.98
N HIS A 801 36.01 -17.15 4.69
CA HIS A 801 34.83 -16.29 4.62
C HIS A 801 35.19 -15.01 3.86
N GLU A 802 34.22 -14.47 3.11
CA GLU A 802 34.47 -13.45 2.11
C GLU A 802 33.59 -12.23 2.35
N SER A 803 34.22 -11.08 2.59
CA SER A 803 33.48 -9.84 2.88
C SER A 803 32.75 -9.29 1.67
N ALA A 804 33.32 -9.43 0.48
CA ALA A 804 32.79 -8.85 -0.76
C ALA A 804 32.37 -9.92 -1.78
N PRO A 805 31.25 -9.72 -2.50
CA PRO A 805 30.78 -10.67 -3.50
C PRO A 805 31.75 -10.73 -4.68
N LEU A 806 31.88 -11.92 -5.28
CA LEU A 806 32.63 -12.09 -6.53
C LEU A 806 31.76 -11.66 -7.70
N ILE A 807 32.30 -10.77 -8.54
CA ILE A 807 31.70 -10.30 -9.79
C ILE A 807 32.57 -10.81 -10.94
N ASP A 808 32.07 -11.83 -11.63
CA ASP A 808 32.73 -12.51 -12.74
C ASP A 808 32.06 -12.23 -14.10
N SER A 809 30.95 -11.48 -14.08
CA SER A 809 30.19 -11.06 -15.25
C SER A 809 29.91 -9.56 -15.23
N ARG A 810 29.52 -9.03 -16.39
CA ARG A 810 29.03 -7.65 -16.52
C ARG A 810 27.87 -7.36 -15.57
N ILE A 811 27.90 -6.17 -14.98
CA ILE A 811 26.80 -5.57 -14.23
C ILE A 811 25.98 -4.70 -15.19
N VAL A 812 24.67 -4.93 -15.23
CA VAL A 812 23.68 -4.06 -15.90
C VAL A 812 22.92 -3.32 -14.82
N TRP A 813 23.26 -2.05 -14.60
CA TRP A 813 22.70 -1.26 -13.51
C TRP A 813 21.19 -1.08 -13.67
N GLY A 814 20.43 -1.35 -12.60
CA GLY A 814 18.97 -1.43 -12.62
C GLY A 814 18.40 -2.82 -12.91
N ASP A 815 19.23 -3.79 -13.35
CA ASP A 815 18.92 -5.22 -13.26
C ASP A 815 19.51 -5.79 -11.97
N TYR A 816 18.63 -6.02 -10.99
CA TYR A 816 19.04 -6.42 -9.65
C TYR A 816 19.79 -7.75 -9.58
N ALA A 817 19.52 -8.69 -10.50
CA ALA A 817 20.21 -9.98 -10.51
C ALA A 817 21.67 -9.82 -10.94
N SER A 818 21.94 -8.97 -11.94
CA SER A 818 23.30 -8.66 -12.38
C SER A 818 24.10 -7.84 -11.35
N GLU A 819 23.43 -7.11 -10.46
CA GLU A 819 24.05 -6.35 -9.37
C GLU A 819 24.53 -7.24 -8.21
N ARG A 820 24.15 -8.54 -8.17
CA ARG A 820 24.69 -9.56 -7.25
C ARG A 820 24.76 -9.14 -5.76
N GLY A 821 23.78 -8.36 -5.30
CA GLY A 821 23.71 -7.90 -3.90
C GLY A 821 24.79 -6.89 -3.50
N LEU A 822 25.38 -6.16 -4.47
CA LEU A 822 26.40 -5.13 -4.22
C LEU A 822 25.83 -3.91 -3.47
N LEU A 823 24.55 -3.61 -3.65
CA LEU A 823 23.94 -2.38 -3.19
C LEU A 823 23.14 -2.60 -1.91
N THR A 824 23.53 -1.91 -0.84
CA THR A 824 22.90 -2.03 0.48
C THR A 824 22.02 -0.81 0.76
N GLY A 825 20.91 -0.71 0.03
CA GLY A 825 19.97 0.41 0.14
C GLY A 825 20.63 1.79 -0.01
N ILE A 826 20.20 2.75 0.81
CA ILE A 826 20.67 4.15 0.77
C ILE A 826 22.17 4.30 1.05
N TYR A 827 22.77 3.37 1.80
CA TYR A 827 24.16 3.49 2.25
C TYR A 827 25.17 3.29 1.12
N SER A 828 24.75 2.65 0.02
CA SER A 828 25.55 2.57 -1.21
C SER A 828 25.72 3.94 -1.89
N GLY A 829 24.82 4.90 -1.62
CA GLY A 829 24.74 6.18 -2.32
C GLY A 829 24.21 6.08 -3.76
N PHE A 830 23.92 4.89 -4.27
CA PHE A 830 23.21 4.73 -5.53
C PHE A 830 21.71 4.90 -5.34
N LEU A 831 21.09 5.58 -6.30
CA LEU A 831 19.65 5.65 -6.44
C LEU A 831 19.25 4.99 -7.76
N LEU A 832 18.14 4.25 -7.77
CA LEU A 832 17.61 3.69 -9.01
C LEU A 832 17.26 4.81 -10.00
N ASN A 833 17.74 4.70 -11.24
CA ASN A 833 17.28 5.56 -12.31
C ASN A 833 16.06 4.90 -12.97
N THR A 834 14.96 5.64 -13.09
CA THR A 834 13.72 5.12 -13.65
C THR A 834 13.28 6.00 -14.80
N VAL A 835 12.91 5.39 -15.92
CA VAL A 835 12.48 6.10 -17.13
C VAL A 835 11.04 5.73 -17.48
N PRO A 836 10.21 6.69 -17.91
CA PRO A 836 8.86 6.41 -18.37
C PRO A 836 8.86 5.75 -19.76
N VAL A 837 8.01 4.75 -19.92
CA VAL A 837 7.57 4.19 -21.19
C VAL A 837 6.19 4.79 -21.47
N VAL A 838 6.15 5.76 -22.39
CA VAL A 838 4.92 6.48 -22.76
C VAL A 838 4.44 5.95 -24.12
N PRO A 839 3.17 5.52 -24.24
CA PRO A 839 2.58 5.19 -25.54
C PRO A 839 2.73 6.35 -26.54
N ALA A 840 2.98 6.03 -27.81
CA ALA A 840 3.37 7.01 -28.83
C ALA A 840 2.32 8.13 -29.03
N ASP A 841 1.05 7.80 -28.97
CA ASP A 841 -0.09 8.72 -29.07
C ASP A 841 -0.29 9.59 -27.80
N LEU A 842 0.26 9.17 -26.66
CA LEU A 842 0.27 9.93 -25.41
C LEU A 842 1.52 10.81 -25.25
N ALA A 843 2.51 10.70 -26.13
CA ALA A 843 3.79 11.41 -26.01
C ALA A 843 3.64 12.94 -26.07
N SER A 844 2.72 13.45 -26.90
CA SER A 844 2.43 14.90 -26.98
C SER A 844 1.72 15.41 -25.73
N LYS A 845 0.84 14.59 -25.14
CA LYS A 845 0.11 14.89 -23.89
C LYS A 845 1.03 14.84 -22.67
N TYR A 846 2.03 13.97 -22.69
CA TYR A 846 2.98 13.77 -21.60
C TYR A 846 4.43 13.83 -22.11
N PRO A 847 4.92 15.02 -22.49
CA PRO A 847 6.29 15.18 -22.95
C PRO A 847 7.26 14.78 -21.84
N LEU A 848 8.40 14.21 -22.26
CA LEU A 848 9.45 13.83 -21.32
C LEU A 848 10.24 15.05 -20.88
N THR A 849 10.37 15.22 -19.57
CA THR A 849 11.17 16.28 -18.96
C THR A 849 12.16 15.68 -17.97
N ILE A 850 13.24 16.40 -17.68
CA ILE A 850 14.21 16.04 -16.64
C ILE A 850 14.27 17.20 -15.66
N ASP A 851 14.00 16.94 -14.38
CA ASP A 851 14.06 17.98 -13.34
C ASP A 851 15.51 18.30 -12.91
N ALA A 852 15.67 19.27 -12.00
CA ALA A 852 16.97 19.73 -11.55
C ALA A 852 17.79 18.61 -10.86
N GLU A 853 17.11 17.65 -10.24
CA GLU A 853 17.68 16.50 -9.57
C GLU A 853 17.90 15.30 -10.52
N GLY A 854 17.51 15.41 -11.80
CA GLY A 854 17.76 14.42 -12.85
C GLY A 854 16.68 13.34 -12.98
N ASN A 855 15.51 13.51 -12.38
CA ASN A 855 14.40 12.58 -12.54
C ASN A 855 13.76 12.78 -13.91
N THR A 856 13.68 11.71 -14.71
CA THR A 856 12.93 11.73 -15.97
C THR A 856 11.44 11.56 -15.69
N LEU A 857 10.61 12.49 -16.17
CA LEU A 857 9.18 12.57 -15.88
C LEU A 857 8.36 12.64 -17.17
N ALA A 858 7.21 11.97 -17.20
CA ALA A 858 6.20 12.10 -18.24
C ALA A 858 5.17 13.17 -17.83
N GLY A 859 5.37 14.38 -18.33
CA GLY A 859 4.65 15.60 -17.93
C GLY A 859 5.17 16.20 -16.62
N GLY A 860 4.99 15.52 -15.48
CA GLY A 860 5.39 16.05 -14.16
C GLY A 860 5.49 14.98 -13.06
N ALA A 861 5.94 15.41 -11.88
CA ALA A 861 6.18 14.54 -10.73
C ALA A 861 4.85 14.05 -10.13
N GLY A 862 4.46 12.82 -10.45
CA GLY A 862 3.27 12.14 -9.90
C GLY A 862 2.32 11.57 -10.95
N GLY A 863 1.19 11.05 -10.45
CA GLY A 863 0.09 10.55 -11.29
C GLY A 863 0.19 9.08 -11.69
N TRP A 864 0.90 8.22 -10.96
CA TRP A 864 0.87 6.76 -11.21
C TRP A 864 -0.55 6.18 -11.13
N ASN A 865 -1.40 6.76 -10.28
CA ASN A 865 -2.78 6.39 -10.03
C ASN A 865 -3.76 7.01 -11.05
N THR A 866 -3.41 8.16 -11.64
CA THR A 866 -4.20 8.84 -12.67
C THR A 866 -3.73 8.52 -14.09
N LYS A 867 -2.52 7.97 -14.22
CA LYS A 867 -1.87 7.60 -15.48
C LYS A 867 -1.46 6.11 -15.52
N PRO A 868 -2.40 5.18 -15.30
CA PRO A 868 -2.09 3.75 -15.24
C PRO A 868 -1.53 3.18 -16.56
N ALA A 869 -1.67 3.90 -17.67
CA ALA A 869 -1.11 3.54 -18.97
C ALA A 869 0.41 3.77 -19.10
N ILE A 870 1.01 4.61 -18.25
CA ILE A 870 2.44 4.95 -18.32
C ILE A 870 3.20 4.08 -17.32
N GLN A 871 4.15 3.28 -17.81
CA GLN A 871 5.00 2.42 -16.98
C GLN A 871 6.37 3.08 -16.79
N TYR A 872 6.81 3.28 -15.55
CA TYR A 872 8.20 3.62 -15.26
C TYR A 872 8.99 2.35 -14.99
N VAL A 873 10.14 2.22 -15.66
CA VAL A 873 11.01 1.03 -15.59
C VAL A 873 12.43 1.43 -15.16
N PRO A 874 13.15 0.54 -14.46
CA PRO A 874 14.54 0.79 -14.11
C PRO A 874 15.43 0.84 -15.36
N LYS A 875 16.36 1.80 -15.39
CA LYS A 875 17.37 1.94 -16.44
C LYS A 875 18.61 2.65 -15.90
N GLY A 876 19.52 1.89 -15.28
CA GLY A 876 20.74 2.41 -14.68
C GLY A 876 20.60 2.80 -13.20
N ARG A 877 21.72 3.25 -12.64
CA ARG A 877 21.81 3.84 -11.29
C ARG A 877 22.40 5.25 -11.36
N ARG A 878 21.94 6.15 -10.49
CA ARG A 878 22.48 7.51 -10.32
C ARG A 878 23.34 7.58 -9.07
N VAL A 879 24.45 8.28 -9.17
CA VAL A 879 25.36 8.57 -8.05
C VAL A 879 24.74 9.71 -7.23
N PHE A 880 23.90 9.36 -6.25
CA PHE A 880 22.94 10.30 -5.66
C PHE A 880 23.24 10.68 -4.20
N GLY A 881 23.96 9.81 -3.49
CA GLY A 881 24.28 9.94 -2.07
C GLY A 881 24.96 11.25 -1.69
N PRO A 882 24.86 11.68 -0.43
CA PRO A 882 23.97 11.15 0.61
C PRO A 882 22.50 11.53 0.36
N TYR A 883 21.57 10.63 0.71
CA TYR A 883 20.13 10.88 0.73
C TYR A 883 19.46 10.01 1.81
N ALA A 884 18.23 10.36 2.18
CA ALA A 884 17.36 9.60 3.07
C ALA A 884 15.96 9.45 2.44
N PHE A 885 15.07 8.73 3.11
CA PHE A 885 13.65 8.72 2.79
C PHE A 885 12.86 9.49 3.85
N THR A 886 11.85 10.25 3.41
CA THR A 886 10.81 10.76 4.30
C THR A 886 10.07 9.59 4.94
N SER A 887 9.31 9.83 6.01
CA SER A 887 8.53 8.75 6.65
C SER A 887 7.54 8.06 5.71
N GLY A 888 7.13 8.74 4.62
CA GLY A 888 6.29 8.15 3.57
C GLY A 888 7.02 7.58 2.37
N GLY A 889 8.36 7.53 2.37
CA GLY A 889 9.16 6.86 1.36
C GLY A 889 9.63 7.72 0.19
N SER A 890 9.33 9.02 0.16
CA SER A 890 9.90 9.92 -0.87
C SER A 890 11.37 10.23 -0.56
N VAL A 891 12.21 10.35 -1.59
CA VAL A 891 13.63 10.72 -1.45
C VAL A 891 13.77 12.13 -0.85
N GLU A 892 14.68 12.27 0.12
CA GLU A 892 15.03 13.52 0.76
C GLU A 892 16.55 13.74 0.71
N LEU A 893 16.96 14.90 0.18
CA LEU A 893 18.35 15.31 0.16
C LEU A 893 18.69 16.18 1.38
N PRO A 894 19.92 16.09 1.93
CA PRO A 894 20.35 16.95 3.02
C PRO A 894 20.23 18.44 2.68
N LYS A 895 19.99 19.26 3.71
CA LYS A 895 19.95 20.72 3.55
C LYS A 895 21.31 21.23 3.07
N GLY A 896 21.30 22.06 2.02
CA GLY A 896 22.53 22.62 1.43
C GLY A 896 23.32 21.66 0.54
N HIS A 897 22.72 20.54 0.10
CA HIS A 897 23.34 19.66 -0.89
C HIS A 897 23.71 20.42 -2.17
N THR A 898 24.75 19.92 -2.86
CA THR A 898 25.20 20.44 -4.15
C THR A 898 24.61 19.64 -5.31
N ALA A 899 25.03 19.88 -6.56
CA ALA A 899 24.68 18.99 -7.67
C ALA A 899 25.48 17.65 -7.65
N THR A 900 26.54 17.55 -6.84
CA THR A 900 27.45 16.40 -6.81
C THR A 900 27.02 15.35 -5.79
N GLY A 901 26.77 14.12 -6.26
CA GLY A 901 26.55 12.96 -5.41
C GLY A 901 27.78 12.05 -5.31
N GLU A 902 27.68 11.08 -4.40
CA GLU A 902 28.69 10.04 -4.22
C GLU A 902 28.02 8.67 -4.01
N ALA A 903 28.64 7.63 -4.56
CA ALA A 903 28.25 6.25 -4.36
C ALA A 903 29.48 5.36 -4.15
N ARG A 904 29.34 4.30 -3.36
CA ARG A 904 30.44 3.41 -2.97
C ARG A 904 29.96 1.98 -2.76
N PHE A 905 30.81 1.02 -3.10
CA PHE A 905 30.61 -0.40 -2.81
C PHE A 905 31.93 -1.17 -2.90
N TRP A 906 31.91 -2.43 -2.46
CA TRP A 906 33.06 -3.32 -2.47
C TRP A 906 32.73 -4.62 -3.18
N LEU A 907 33.67 -5.14 -3.95
CA LEU A 907 33.53 -6.41 -4.68
C LEU A 907 34.87 -7.13 -4.82
N ARG A 908 34.83 -8.37 -5.29
CA ARG A 908 36.00 -9.09 -5.82
C ARG A 908 35.79 -9.35 -7.31
N VAL A 909 36.89 -9.45 -8.04
CA VAL A 909 36.90 -9.87 -9.45
C VAL A 909 37.89 -11.02 -9.61
N PRO A 910 37.77 -11.85 -10.67
CA PRO A 910 38.80 -12.80 -11.03
C PRO A 910 40.17 -12.14 -11.16
N SER A 911 41.23 -12.81 -10.72
CA SER A 911 42.59 -12.23 -10.61
C SER A 911 43.23 -11.83 -11.93
N ASN A 912 42.69 -12.31 -13.05
CA ASN A 912 43.12 -11.95 -14.40
C ASN A 912 42.49 -10.66 -14.94
N ARG A 913 41.57 -10.02 -14.18
CA ARG A 913 40.95 -8.76 -14.56
C ARG A 913 41.84 -7.59 -14.16
N THR A 914 42.21 -6.74 -15.12
CA THR A 914 43.11 -5.61 -14.92
C THR A 914 42.45 -4.26 -15.15
N THR A 915 41.26 -4.24 -15.74
CA THR A 915 40.59 -2.99 -16.11
C THR A 915 39.10 -3.06 -15.81
N MET A 916 38.58 -2.04 -15.12
CA MET A 916 37.15 -1.81 -15.01
C MET A 916 36.69 -0.90 -16.15
N VAL A 917 35.59 -1.24 -16.79
CA VAL A 917 34.99 -0.49 -17.89
C VAL A 917 33.59 -0.09 -17.49
N THR A 918 33.31 1.21 -17.37
CA THR A 918 32.00 1.71 -16.95
C THR A 918 31.39 2.64 -18.00
N THR A 919 30.14 2.38 -18.36
CA THR A 919 29.36 3.20 -19.30
C THR A 919 28.54 4.23 -18.55
N ILE A 920 28.72 5.50 -18.90
CA ILE A 920 28.10 6.65 -18.21
C ILE A 920 27.38 7.51 -19.24
N SER A 921 26.09 7.75 -19.01
CA SER A 921 25.23 8.57 -19.85
C SER A 921 24.90 9.91 -19.17
N ASN A 922 24.96 10.98 -19.96
CA ASN A 922 24.53 12.31 -19.59
C ASN A 922 23.23 12.66 -20.31
N PRO A 923 22.09 12.71 -19.61
CA PRO A 923 20.80 12.89 -20.25
C PRO A 923 20.42 14.37 -20.46
N ILE A 924 21.31 15.32 -20.18
CA ILE A 924 21.03 16.75 -20.29
C ILE A 924 21.95 17.48 -21.28
N ALA A 925 21.54 18.69 -21.69
CA ALA A 925 22.25 19.52 -22.65
C ALA A 925 23.48 20.29 -22.10
N GLN A 926 24.03 19.88 -20.96
CA GLN A 926 25.22 20.47 -20.34
C GLN A 926 26.27 19.39 -20.13
N ALA A 927 27.56 19.68 -20.36
CA ALA A 927 28.64 18.75 -20.04
C ALA A 927 28.77 18.58 -18.52
N LEU A 928 28.92 17.34 -18.06
CA LEU A 928 28.99 17.01 -16.63
C LEU A 928 30.24 16.19 -16.33
N GLU A 929 30.76 16.29 -15.11
CA GLU A 929 31.95 15.54 -14.69
C GLU A 929 31.56 14.32 -13.83
N MET A 930 32.27 13.20 -14.04
CA MET A 930 32.26 12.04 -13.15
C MET A 930 33.69 11.60 -12.84
N ASN A 931 33.94 11.28 -11.58
CA ASN A 931 35.18 10.66 -11.11
C ASN A 931 34.88 9.24 -10.61
N VAL A 932 35.49 8.26 -11.26
CA VAL A 932 35.37 6.84 -10.92
C VAL A 932 36.70 6.34 -10.40
N LYS A 933 36.71 5.86 -9.15
CA LYS A 933 37.92 5.40 -8.48
C LYS A 933 37.82 3.93 -8.08
N VAL A 934 38.90 3.19 -8.31
CA VAL A 934 39.14 1.83 -7.80
C VAL A 934 40.32 1.90 -6.83
N ASN A 935 40.12 1.49 -5.59
CA ASN A 935 41.14 1.56 -4.52
C ASN A 935 41.79 2.95 -4.37
N GLY A 936 41.00 4.01 -4.61
CA GLY A 936 41.45 5.40 -4.56
C GLY A 936 42.09 5.94 -5.84
N ALA A 937 42.44 5.07 -6.79
CA ALA A 937 43.00 5.44 -8.09
C ALA A 937 41.89 5.67 -9.13
N GLY A 938 41.97 6.79 -9.87
CA GLY A 938 41.00 7.14 -10.91
C GLY A 938 41.13 8.60 -11.32
N THR A 939 40.68 8.93 -12.54
CA THR A 939 40.74 10.27 -13.11
C THR A 939 39.34 10.80 -13.41
N PRO A 940 39.08 12.10 -13.19
CA PRO A 940 37.84 12.73 -13.64
C PRO A 940 37.67 12.59 -15.15
N SER A 941 36.43 12.38 -15.59
CA SER A 941 36.02 12.28 -16.98
C SER A 941 34.87 13.25 -17.26
N MET A 942 35.00 14.05 -18.31
CA MET A 942 33.93 14.93 -18.79
C MET A 942 32.99 14.15 -19.71
N ILE A 943 31.70 14.14 -19.38
CA ILE A 943 30.64 13.48 -20.15
C ILE A 943 29.96 14.54 -21.01
N PRO A 944 30.00 14.41 -22.36
CA PRO A 944 29.44 15.41 -23.26
C PRO A 944 27.91 15.55 -23.07
N PRO A 945 27.34 16.73 -23.42
CA PRO A 945 25.89 16.94 -23.43
C PRO A 945 25.16 15.86 -24.22
N MET A 946 24.04 15.34 -23.68
CA MET A 946 23.20 14.33 -24.35
C MET A 946 23.98 13.09 -24.83
N GLY A 947 25.16 12.82 -24.26
CA GLY A 947 26.11 11.83 -24.73
C GLY A 947 26.31 10.66 -23.77
N THR A 948 26.92 9.60 -24.28
CA THR A 948 27.35 8.44 -23.48
C THR A 948 28.81 8.18 -23.76
N ILE A 949 29.60 7.95 -22.71
CA ILE A 949 31.02 7.57 -22.84
C ILE A 949 31.29 6.28 -22.07
N VAL A 950 32.44 5.69 -22.39
CA VAL A 950 33.00 4.55 -21.66
C VAL A 950 34.25 5.02 -20.93
N VAL A 951 34.26 4.87 -19.61
CA VAL A 951 35.40 5.18 -18.74
C VAL A 951 36.13 3.89 -18.41
N GLN A 952 37.43 3.86 -18.66
CA GLN A 952 38.30 2.77 -18.27
C GLN A 952 39.08 3.18 -17.01
N THR A 953 38.99 2.36 -15.96
CA THR A 953 39.70 2.58 -14.69
C THR A 953 40.60 1.38 -14.43
N PRO A 954 41.93 1.57 -14.32
CA PRO A 954 42.84 0.48 -14.00
C PRO A 954 42.50 -0.20 -12.66
N ILE A 955 42.64 -1.51 -12.62
CA ILE A 955 42.55 -2.32 -11.41
C ILE A 955 43.97 -2.76 -11.06
N SER A 956 44.45 -2.39 -9.89
CA SER A 956 45.71 -2.92 -9.39
C SER A 956 45.58 -4.41 -9.10
N SER A 957 46.51 -5.22 -9.61
CA SER A 957 46.54 -6.65 -9.34
C SER A 957 46.71 -6.91 -7.84
N GLY A 958 45.80 -7.68 -7.25
CA GLY A 958 45.82 -8.00 -5.82
C GLY A 958 44.74 -9.02 -5.44
N ALA A 959 44.95 -9.74 -4.33
CA ALA A 959 44.07 -10.81 -3.86
C ALA A 959 42.88 -10.32 -2.99
N GLY A 960 42.71 -9.00 -2.81
CA GLY A 960 41.73 -8.43 -1.87
C GLY A 960 40.50 -7.78 -2.55
N PRO A 961 39.45 -7.44 -1.77
CA PRO A 961 38.32 -6.68 -2.27
C PRO A 961 38.71 -5.33 -2.87
N LEU A 962 38.11 -4.98 -4.00
CA LEU A 962 38.21 -3.67 -4.63
C LEU A 962 37.22 -2.71 -3.97
N ALA A 963 37.69 -1.52 -3.58
CA ALA A 963 36.87 -0.42 -3.11
C ALA A 963 36.52 0.52 -4.27
N LEU A 964 35.25 0.59 -4.64
CA LEU A 964 34.79 1.45 -5.74
C LEU A 964 34.13 2.70 -5.17
N VAL A 965 34.50 3.86 -5.72
CA VAL A 965 33.90 5.16 -5.38
C VAL A 965 33.58 5.92 -6.67
N PHE A 966 32.31 6.29 -6.80
CA PHE A 966 31.81 7.14 -7.87
C PHE A 966 31.45 8.51 -7.27
N ARG A 967 31.90 9.59 -7.89
CA ARG A 967 31.58 10.95 -7.47
C ARG A 967 31.38 11.84 -8.68
N GLY A 968 30.21 12.45 -8.82
CA GLY A 968 29.86 13.25 -10.00
C GLY A 968 28.49 13.91 -9.87
N ASP A 969 28.04 14.59 -10.91
CA ASP A 969 26.72 15.21 -10.93
C ASP A 969 25.60 14.15 -10.80
N ARG A 970 24.59 14.43 -9.95
CA ARG A 970 23.48 13.51 -9.64
C ARG A 970 22.62 13.15 -10.86
N ARG A 971 22.68 13.94 -11.92
CA ARG A 971 21.94 13.72 -13.17
C ARG A 971 22.60 12.68 -14.08
N LEU A 972 23.86 12.32 -13.82
CA LEU A 972 24.55 11.27 -14.58
C LEU A 972 24.02 9.88 -14.23
N VAL A 973 23.89 9.05 -15.26
CA VAL A 973 23.35 7.69 -15.16
C VAL A 973 24.44 6.70 -15.53
N ILE A 974 24.70 5.74 -14.64
CA ILE A 974 25.56 4.59 -14.91
C ILE A 974 24.68 3.45 -15.40
N THR A 975 24.99 2.89 -16.57
CA THR A 975 24.18 1.84 -17.20
C THR A 975 24.83 0.48 -17.14
N GLU A 976 26.14 0.40 -17.34
CA GLU A 976 26.88 -0.88 -17.34
C GLU A 976 28.25 -0.72 -16.69
N THR A 977 28.69 -1.78 -16.00
CA THR A 977 30.08 -1.93 -15.54
C THR A 977 30.56 -3.34 -15.87
N ASP A 978 31.72 -3.44 -16.50
CA ASP A 978 32.36 -4.70 -16.91
C ASP A 978 33.81 -4.76 -16.40
N PHE A 979 34.34 -5.96 -16.23
CA PHE A 979 35.69 -6.21 -15.71
C PHE A 979 36.47 -7.05 -16.72
N LYS A 980 37.51 -6.47 -17.31
CA LYS A 980 38.27 -7.06 -18.41
C LYS A 980 39.58 -7.65 -17.94
#